data_AF-A0A5U2CQP5-F1
#
_entry.id   AF-A0A5U2CQP5-F1
#
_cell.length_a   1.000
_cell.length_b   1.000
_cell.length_c   1.000
_cell.angle_alpha   90.00
_cell.angle_beta   90.00
_cell.angle_gamma   90.00
#
_symmetry.space_group_name_H-M   'P 1'
#
loop_
_entity.id
_entity.type
_entity.pdbx_description
1 polymer ?
#
loop_
_entity_poly.entity_id
_entity_poly.type
_entity_poly.pdbx_seq_one_letter_code
_entity_poly.pdbx_strand_id
1 'polypeptide(L)'
;MLSISSIKGDAGYYSHEDNYYASGSLDSRWMGEGAEKLGLKGEVASADMDAVRQGRLPDGSDLSRMVDGVNKHRSGYDLTFSAPKSVSVMALVGEDRRFIEAHNRAVAVVMKEVEQLVSARITQEGKTETVLTGSMVAALYNHDTSRDLDPQVHTHALVFNATFADEKWRSLASDTRMKTGFSENLYATKIALGNLYRSALREDIESMGFETVAAGKHGLWELKDVPVDIFSSRSQAIREAAGPDASAKSRDVAALDTRQAKAWADPDLLKADWRRRLTDEKFDIGHYISQAQARVEITGSVVAGQGGMRAPGQPGIGSSGEAADELVQKAVSDTISALSDKKVQFTWSEMLAGTVSRLPSAPGLFEQARAGIEAAIEGQRLIPLDREKDIFTSDIHLLNELSVHQLARTAVAEQTVLVFPERAQERDIPAGDAVSVLSQDKSPVAILSGRGGAQTLRDRTEDVAMMARSQGREVMVIAADGRSGQFLSESPHLAGHVMLRSQMNADTVLPVQGTVIVDRAERLSLKETVLLQEKALSAGAQLIFMDTENRQGTGNALSVLKEADIPQYRFYGTQLPEVRLISEADKRSRYGQLAQEYVRLSAEGRDVVAQVTGKRPDASAGRRCPTPAIGEKQFPSIPAFLSKSSEGNTMQIIHKIHMRRWLLPGLLGLAMCSLVPITYAATIETGFSPEGTALRLVLKTIDTAQQEIRLMGYSFTSPEVVRALVSAKRRGVDVRVVLDWKANTGKNNNASRAAMNLLAGAGIPLRTVSAYKILHDKVIVSDGRHTEVGSFNFSRAADRSNSENVLVVWDDPVTAQKYLNHWTSRWVQGTDWKQTY
;
A
#
# COMPACT_ATOMS: atom_id res chain seq x y z
N MET A 1 5.59 2.13 -24.36
CA MET A 1 5.36 2.12 -22.89
C MET A 1 3.91 2.50 -22.62
N LEU A 2 3.30 1.98 -21.55
CA LEU A 2 1.99 2.44 -21.07
C LEU A 2 2.13 3.30 -19.81
N SER A 3 1.47 4.46 -19.81
CA SER A 3 1.29 5.39 -18.69
C SER A 3 -0.19 5.45 -18.31
N ILE A 4 -0.51 5.71 -17.03
CA ILE A 4 -1.89 5.79 -16.53
C ILE A 4 -2.02 6.99 -15.60
N SER A 5 -2.95 7.90 -15.89
CA SER A 5 -3.33 8.97 -14.96
C SER A 5 -4.84 9.25 -14.99
N SER A 6 -5.33 10.18 -14.16
CA SER A 6 -6.69 10.72 -14.32
C SER A 6 -6.71 11.74 -15.45
N ILE A 7 -7.77 11.79 -16.26
CA ILE A 7 -7.97 12.82 -17.30
C ILE A 7 -7.87 14.22 -16.65
N LYS A 8 -7.08 15.13 -17.24
CA LYS A 8 -6.66 16.40 -16.59
C LYS A 8 -7.24 17.68 -17.18
N GLY A 9 -7.68 17.64 -18.42
CA GLY A 9 -8.21 18.79 -19.15
C GLY A 9 -9.59 18.53 -19.74
N ASP A 10 -10.08 19.55 -20.42
CA ASP A 10 -11.20 19.55 -21.36
C ASP A 10 -10.78 18.95 -22.72
N ALA A 11 -11.66 18.99 -23.72
CA ALA A 11 -11.31 18.60 -25.08
C ALA A 11 -10.15 19.46 -25.61
N GLY A 12 -10.18 20.77 -25.35
CA GLY A 12 -9.16 21.73 -25.76
C GLY A 12 -7.74 21.33 -25.35
N TYR A 13 -7.52 20.85 -24.12
CA TYR A 13 -6.22 20.37 -23.67
C TYR A 13 -5.63 19.24 -24.56
N TYR A 14 -6.49 18.37 -25.10
CA TYR A 14 -6.11 17.23 -25.93
C TYR A 14 -6.15 17.53 -27.44
N SER A 15 -7.02 18.44 -27.89
CA SER A 15 -7.20 18.82 -29.29
C SER A 15 -6.54 20.14 -29.71
N HIS A 16 -5.85 20.85 -28.80
CA HIS A 16 -5.30 22.18 -29.06
C HIS A 16 -4.40 22.23 -30.30
N GLU A 17 -4.61 23.24 -31.14
CA GLU A 17 -3.81 23.53 -32.34
C GLU A 17 -2.35 23.85 -31.98
N ASP A 18 -2.08 24.32 -30.74
CA ASP A 18 -0.74 24.43 -30.15
C ASP A 18 0.06 23.10 -30.13
N ASN A 19 -0.61 21.94 -30.26
CA ASN A 19 0.05 20.68 -30.59
C ASN A 19 0.36 20.65 -32.10
N TYR A 20 1.27 21.50 -32.58
CA TYR A 20 1.58 21.55 -34.01
C TYR A 20 2.22 20.22 -34.48
N TYR A 21 1.40 19.36 -35.11
CA TYR A 21 1.75 17.99 -35.47
C TYR A 21 2.78 17.95 -36.60
N ALA A 22 3.94 17.34 -36.36
CA ALA A 22 4.90 17.00 -37.41
C ALA A 22 4.31 16.00 -38.43
N SER A 23 3.35 15.17 -38.00
CA SER A 23 2.56 14.29 -38.87
C SER A 23 1.53 15.02 -39.74
N GLY A 24 1.30 16.33 -39.52
CA GLY A 24 0.44 17.19 -40.33
C GLY A 24 -1.06 17.19 -39.97
N SER A 25 -1.51 16.30 -39.08
CA SER A 25 -2.93 16.27 -38.65
C SER A 25 -3.11 15.53 -37.33
N LEU A 26 -4.04 15.99 -36.49
CA LEU A 26 -4.55 15.22 -35.36
C LEU A 26 -5.40 14.05 -35.84
N ASP A 27 -4.95 12.82 -35.61
CA ASP A 27 -5.80 11.63 -35.63
C ASP A 27 -6.49 11.50 -34.26
N SER A 28 -7.81 11.76 -34.24
CA SER A 28 -8.67 11.50 -33.10
C SER A 28 -9.80 10.54 -33.48
N ARG A 29 -10.17 9.62 -32.59
CA ARG A 29 -11.25 8.65 -32.85
C ARG A 29 -11.93 8.12 -31.59
N TRP A 30 -13.23 7.87 -31.68
CA TRP A 30 -13.99 7.10 -30.68
C TRP A 30 -13.68 5.60 -30.75
N MET A 31 -13.76 4.90 -29.61
CA MET A 31 -13.56 3.46 -29.50
C MET A 31 -14.34 2.85 -28.33
N GLY A 32 -14.80 1.61 -28.51
CA GLY A 32 -15.45 0.77 -27.52
C GLY A 32 -16.94 0.56 -27.79
N GLU A 33 -17.48 -0.58 -27.37
CA GLU A 33 -18.89 -0.97 -27.53
C GLU A 33 -19.84 0.06 -26.91
N GLY A 34 -19.42 0.67 -25.79
CA GLY A 34 -20.16 1.77 -25.16
C GLY A 34 -20.17 3.05 -26.02
N ALA A 35 -19.08 3.38 -26.71
CA ALA A 35 -19.06 4.51 -27.63
C ALA A 35 -19.96 4.25 -28.84
N GLU A 36 -19.88 3.05 -29.44
CA GLU A 36 -20.76 2.66 -30.55
C GLU A 36 -22.24 2.68 -30.16
N LYS A 37 -22.56 2.25 -28.93
CA LYS A 37 -23.92 2.28 -28.37
C LYS A 37 -24.46 3.69 -28.08
N LEU A 38 -23.58 4.69 -27.96
CA LEU A 38 -23.93 6.12 -27.89
C LEU A 38 -23.98 6.79 -29.27
N GLY A 39 -23.73 6.05 -30.36
CA GLY A 39 -23.61 6.60 -31.72
C GLY A 39 -22.28 7.32 -31.98
N LEU A 40 -21.35 7.30 -31.03
CA LEU A 40 -20.06 7.99 -31.10
C LEU A 40 -19.08 7.17 -31.95
N LYS A 41 -18.91 7.55 -33.22
CA LYS A 41 -18.05 6.87 -34.20
C LYS A 41 -17.28 7.89 -35.03
N GLY A 42 -16.10 7.50 -35.50
CA GLY A 42 -15.21 8.40 -36.25
C GLY A 42 -14.53 9.43 -35.34
N GLU A 43 -14.31 10.63 -35.87
CA GLU A 43 -13.57 11.73 -35.23
C GLU A 43 -14.22 12.22 -33.92
N VAL A 44 -13.40 12.70 -32.97
CA VAL A 44 -13.88 13.10 -31.64
C VAL A 44 -14.23 14.59 -31.60
N ALA A 45 -15.51 14.89 -31.85
CA ALA A 45 -16.04 16.24 -31.66
C ALA A 45 -15.87 16.73 -30.21
N SER A 46 -15.29 17.92 -30.04
CA SER A 46 -14.93 18.49 -28.74
C SER A 46 -16.12 18.65 -27.79
N ALA A 47 -17.32 18.94 -28.31
CA ALA A 47 -18.53 19.08 -27.52
C ALA A 47 -18.95 17.74 -26.86
N ASP A 48 -18.89 16.64 -27.62
CA ASP A 48 -19.25 15.31 -27.14
C ASP A 48 -18.22 14.79 -26.14
N MET A 49 -16.92 15.03 -26.41
CA MET A 49 -15.84 14.76 -25.46
C MET A 49 -16.11 15.43 -24.12
N ASP A 50 -16.34 16.75 -24.11
CA ASP A 50 -16.54 17.50 -22.87
C ASP A 50 -17.87 17.18 -22.16
N ALA A 51 -18.91 16.78 -22.91
CA ALA A 51 -20.16 16.29 -22.34
C ALA A 51 -19.95 14.94 -21.61
N VAL A 52 -19.40 13.94 -22.31
CA VAL A 52 -19.14 12.60 -21.78
C VAL A 52 -18.17 12.66 -20.59
N ARG A 53 -17.14 13.51 -20.68
CA ARG A 53 -16.19 13.80 -19.57
C ARG A 53 -16.86 14.38 -18.33
N GLN A 54 -17.99 15.08 -18.47
CA GLN A 54 -18.79 15.59 -17.35
C GLN A 54 -19.84 14.58 -16.86
N GLY A 55 -19.98 13.44 -17.53
CA GLY A 55 -20.98 12.41 -17.25
C GLY A 55 -22.30 12.56 -18.02
N ARG A 56 -22.41 13.54 -18.94
CA ARG A 56 -23.61 13.71 -19.78
C ARG A 56 -23.43 12.94 -21.09
N LEU A 57 -24.35 12.05 -21.42
CA LEU A 57 -24.22 11.14 -22.55
C LEU A 57 -25.16 11.54 -23.71
N PRO A 58 -24.80 11.29 -24.98
CA PRO A 58 -25.62 11.65 -26.15
C PRO A 58 -27.04 11.08 -26.16
N ASP A 59 -27.29 9.95 -25.48
CA ASP A 59 -28.64 9.35 -25.36
C ASP A 59 -29.54 10.04 -24.32
N GLY A 60 -29.08 11.13 -23.71
CA GLY A 60 -29.80 11.90 -22.68
C GLY A 60 -29.54 11.42 -21.25
N SER A 61 -28.76 10.35 -21.05
CA SER A 61 -28.41 9.87 -19.71
C SER A 61 -27.43 10.81 -19.00
N ASP A 62 -27.65 11.07 -17.71
CA ASP A 62 -26.76 11.89 -16.88
C ASP A 62 -26.18 11.10 -15.69
N LEU A 63 -24.85 10.98 -15.68
CA LEU A 63 -24.03 10.43 -14.59
C LEU A 63 -23.39 11.55 -13.73
N SER A 64 -23.71 12.83 -13.98
CA SER A 64 -23.17 13.95 -13.24
C SER A 64 -23.56 13.91 -11.76
N ARG A 65 -22.76 14.56 -10.91
CA ARG A 65 -23.00 14.60 -9.47
C ARG A 65 -22.72 15.96 -8.89
N MET A 66 -23.66 16.88 -9.04
CA MET A 66 -23.56 18.23 -8.47
C MET A 66 -23.54 18.17 -6.94
N VAL A 67 -22.50 18.74 -6.33
CA VAL A 67 -22.40 18.98 -4.88
C VAL A 67 -21.77 20.36 -4.69
N ASP A 68 -22.47 21.26 -4.00
CA ASP A 68 -22.05 22.65 -3.75
C ASP A 68 -21.75 23.42 -5.06
N GLY A 69 -22.60 23.23 -6.08
CA GLY A 69 -22.42 23.81 -7.41
C GLY A 69 -21.32 23.18 -8.27
N VAL A 70 -20.52 22.26 -7.73
CA VAL A 70 -19.40 21.61 -8.43
C VAL A 70 -19.76 20.17 -8.78
N ASN A 71 -19.60 19.78 -10.05
CA ASN A 71 -19.74 18.40 -10.47
C ASN A 71 -18.63 17.53 -9.83
N LYS A 72 -19.02 16.47 -9.12
CA LYS A 72 -18.13 15.50 -8.46
C LYS A 72 -18.05 14.17 -9.23
N HIS A 73 -18.60 14.10 -10.44
CA HIS A 73 -18.29 13.03 -11.39
C HIS A 73 -16.77 13.00 -11.66
N ARG A 74 -16.16 11.81 -11.69
CA ARG A 74 -14.75 11.65 -12.06
C ARG A 74 -14.69 11.54 -13.59
N SER A 75 -13.90 12.36 -14.28
CA SER A 75 -13.81 12.32 -15.76
C SER A 75 -13.55 10.93 -16.35
N GLY A 76 -12.66 10.16 -15.72
CA GLY A 76 -12.14 8.91 -16.26
C GLY A 76 -10.61 8.81 -16.16
N TYR A 77 -10.02 7.95 -16.98
CA TYR A 77 -8.62 7.56 -16.95
C TYR A 77 -7.95 7.84 -18.30
N ASP A 78 -6.75 8.41 -18.24
CA ASP A 78 -5.88 8.71 -19.38
C ASP A 78 -4.83 7.60 -19.48
N LEU A 79 -4.98 6.74 -20.49
CA LEU A 79 -4.07 5.66 -20.85
C LEU A 79 -3.16 6.14 -21.98
N THR A 80 -1.96 6.60 -21.61
CA THR A 80 -1.00 7.13 -22.58
C THR A 80 -0.09 6.02 -23.10
N PHE A 81 -0.23 5.64 -24.37
CA PHE A 81 0.57 4.64 -25.06
C PHE A 81 1.68 5.32 -25.86
N SER A 82 2.93 5.31 -25.36
CA SER A 82 4.07 5.90 -26.07
C SER A 82 4.82 4.85 -26.90
N ALA A 83 5.12 5.16 -28.16
CA ALA A 83 5.97 4.33 -29.01
C ALA A 83 7.42 4.26 -28.48
N PRO A 84 8.21 3.24 -28.90
CA PRO A 84 9.67 3.30 -28.86
C PRO A 84 10.21 4.58 -29.52
N LYS A 85 11.41 5.00 -29.14
CA LYS A 85 12.00 6.25 -29.65
C LYS A 85 12.33 6.12 -31.13
N SER A 86 12.91 5.01 -31.55
CA SER A 86 13.24 4.68 -32.94
C SER A 86 12.00 4.61 -33.85
N VAL A 87 10.90 4.02 -33.36
CA VAL A 87 9.58 4.02 -34.05
C VAL A 87 9.07 5.45 -34.25
N SER A 88 9.28 6.34 -33.26
CA SER A 88 8.92 7.76 -33.38
C SER A 88 9.79 8.51 -34.40
N VAL A 89 11.08 8.18 -34.49
CA VAL A 89 12.01 8.75 -35.48
C VAL A 89 11.64 8.33 -36.90
N MET A 90 11.34 7.05 -37.14
CA MET A 90 10.93 6.57 -38.46
C MET A 90 9.60 7.15 -38.92
N ALA A 91 8.60 7.23 -38.02
CA ALA A 91 7.30 7.79 -38.32
C ALA A 91 7.33 9.30 -38.69
N LEU A 92 8.22 10.08 -38.09
CA LEU A 92 8.15 11.55 -38.11
C LEU A 92 9.31 12.24 -38.84
N VAL A 93 10.50 11.63 -38.84
CA VAL A 93 11.71 12.17 -39.50
C VAL A 93 11.91 11.48 -40.87
N GLY A 94 11.65 10.16 -40.91
CA GLY A 94 11.55 9.36 -42.13
C GLY A 94 10.18 9.43 -42.82
N GLU A 95 9.19 10.04 -42.18
CA GLU A 95 7.82 10.28 -42.69
C GLU A 95 7.05 9.01 -43.12
N ASP A 96 7.47 7.84 -42.63
CA ASP A 96 6.84 6.56 -42.95
C ASP A 96 5.55 6.35 -42.13
N ARG A 97 4.41 6.74 -42.73
CA ARG A 97 3.07 6.63 -42.13
C ARG A 97 2.70 5.21 -41.67
N ARG A 98 3.32 4.16 -42.22
CA ARG A 98 3.06 2.77 -41.81
C ARG A 98 3.41 2.52 -40.33
N PHE A 99 4.35 3.27 -39.78
CA PHE A 99 4.70 3.24 -38.35
C PHE A 99 3.59 3.84 -37.46
N ILE A 100 2.87 4.86 -37.96
CA ILE A 100 1.72 5.47 -37.26
C ILE A 100 0.51 4.51 -37.33
N GLU A 101 0.31 3.83 -38.46
CA GLU A 101 -0.72 2.80 -38.61
C GLU A 101 -0.45 1.58 -37.71
N ALA A 102 0.79 1.10 -37.64
CA ALA A 102 1.19 0.04 -36.73
C ALA A 102 1.02 0.43 -35.26
N HIS A 103 1.36 1.67 -34.91
CA HIS A 103 1.07 2.24 -33.59
C HIS A 103 -0.43 2.22 -33.28
N ASN A 104 -1.27 2.67 -34.22
CA ASN A 104 -2.72 2.68 -34.10
C ASN A 104 -3.32 1.28 -33.92
N ARG A 105 -2.86 0.29 -34.70
CA ARG A 105 -3.28 -1.11 -34.57
C ARG A 105 -2.88 -1.69 -33.22
N ALA A 106 -1.63 -1.49 -32.79
CA ALA A 106 -1.14 -1.96 -31.50
C ALA A 106 -1.88 -1.33 -30.30
N VAL A 107 -2.27 -0.05 -30.38
CA VAL A 107 -3.16 0.57 -29.37
C VAL A 107 -4.54 -0.08 -29.40
N ALA A 108 -5.15 -0.28 -30.58
CA ALA A 108 -6.47 -0.88 -30.70
C ALA A 108 -6.52 -2.32 -30.14
N VAL A 109 -5.48 -3.14 -30.37
CA VAL A 109 -5.36 -4.48 -29.78
C VAL A 109 -5.44 -4.42 -28.26
N VAL A 110 -4.66 -3.54 -27.61
CA VAL A 110 -4.68 -3.46 -26.13
C VAL A 110 -5.93 -2.79 -25.60
N MET A 111 -6.53 -1.84 -26.32
CA MET A 111 -7.77 -1.20 -25.89
C MET A 111 -8.95 -2.19 -25.85
N LYS A 112 -8.96 -3.25 -26.68
CA LYS A 112 -9.92 -4.36 -26.55
C LYS A 112 -9.71 -5.16 -25.26
N GLU A 113 -8.48 -5.47 -24.89
CA GLU A 113 -8.17 -6.13 -23.61
C GLU A 113 -8.47 -5.22 -22.40
N VAL A 114 -8.36 -3.89 -22.55
CA VAL A 114 -8.80 -2.92 -21.53
C VAL A 114 -10.33 -2.92 -21.41
N GLU A 115 -11.06 -2.97 -22.53
CA GLU A 115 -12.53 -3.09 -22.55
C GLU A 115 -13.01 -4.35 -21.83
N GLN A 116 -12.31 -5.47 -22.01
CA GLN A 116 -12.55 -6.71 -21.25
C GLN A 116 -12.40 -6.56 -19.74
N LEU A 117 -11.65 -5.57 -19.22
CA LEU A 117 -11.54 -5.27 -17.78
C LEU A 117 -12.66 -4.34 -17.26
N VAL A 118 -13.42 -3.70 -18.14
CA VAL A 118 -14.42 -2.67 -17.78
C VAL A 118 -15.54 -3.28 -16.95
N SER A 119 -15.71 -2.72 -15.76
CA SER A 119 -16.62 -3.22 -14.73
C SER A 119 -17.43 -2.08 -14.12
N ALA A 120 -18.63 -2.40 -13.65
CA ALA A 120 -19.52 -1.49 -12.92
C ALA A 120 -19.82 -2.05 -11.52
N ARG A 121 -20.16 -1.16 -10.57
CA ARG A 121 -20.74 -1.60 -9.30
C ARG A 121 -22.26 -1.68 -9.42
N ILE A 122 -22.79 -2.85 -9.09
CA ILE A 122 -24.20 -3.20 -9.18
C ILE A 122 -24.71 -3.48 -7.77
N THR A 123 -25.86 -2.92 -7.43
CA THR A 123 -26.49 -3.09 -6.11
C THR A 123 -27.89 -3.66 -6.33
N GLN A 124 -28.11 -4.89 -5.86
CA GLN A 124 -29.38 -5.61 -5.91
C GLN A 124 -29.65 -6.18 -4.51
N GLU A 125 -30.90 -6.10 -4.04
CA GLU A 125 -31.33 -6.56 -2.70
C GLU A 125 -30.50 -6.06 -1.49
N GLY A 126 -29.74 -4.96 -1.67
CA GLY A 126 -28.84 -4.40 -0.67
C GLY A 126 -27.40 -4.94 -0.70
N LYS A 127 -27.14 -6.04 -1.42
CA LYS A 127 -25.78 -6.49 -1.77
C LYS A 127 -25.18 -5.57 -2.82
N THR A 128 -23.86 -5.41 -2.86
CA THR A 128 -23.16 -4.61 -3.87
C THR A 128 -21.94 -5.33 -4.41
N GLU A 129 -22.05 -5.80 -5.65
CA GLU A 129 -21.06 -6.60 -6.35
C GLU A 129 -20.37 -5.75 -7.45
N THR A 130 -19.23 -6.24 -7.93
CA THR A 130 -18.51 -5.66 -9.07
C THR A 130 -18.65 -6.60 -10.25
N VAL A 131 -19.31 -6.15 -11.32
CA VAL A 131 -19.67 -7.00 -12.46
C VAL A 131 -18.95 -6.49 -13.71
N LEU A 132 -18.37 -7.41 -14.49
CA LEU A 132 -17.77 -7.12 -15.80
C LEU A 132 -18.87 -6.75 -16.80
N THR A 133 -18.55 -5.83 -17.71
CA THR A 133 -19.55 -5.19 -18.60
C THR A 133 -19.20 -5.23 -20.07
N GLY A 134 -17.91 -5.32 -20.43
CA GLY A 134 -17.45 -5.25 -21.82
C GLY A 134 -17.82 -3.97 -22.58
N SER A 135 -18.30 -2.92 -21.90
CA SER A 135 -18.88 -1.73 -22.52
C SER A 135 -18.06 -0.49 -22.17
N MET A 136 -17.04 -0.19 -22.96
CA MET A 136 -16.15 0.96 -22.80
C MET A 136 -16.64 2.17 -23.61
N VAL A 137 -16.49 3.38 -23.06
CA VAL A 137 -16.54 4.63 -23.82
C VAL A 137 -15.14 5.24 -23.79
N ALA A 138 -14.45 5.32 -24.93
CA ALA A 138 -13.11 5.90 -25.00
C ALA A 138 -12.92 6.83 -26.21
N ALA A 139 -12.18 7.92 -26.01
CA ALA A 139 -11.69 8.79 -27.08
C ALA A 139 -10.15 8.69 -27.16
N LEU A 140 -9.62 8.41 -28.34
CA LEU A 140 -8.19 8.30 -28.61
C LEU A 140 -7.73 9.57 -29.33
N TYR A 141 -6.60 10.14 -28.89
CA TYR A 141 -5.93 11.29 -29.51
C TYR A 141 -4.45 10.96 -29.76
N ASN A 142 -3.99 11.05 -31.02
CA ASN A 142 -2.59 10.85 -31.37
C ASN A 142 -1.78 12.14 -31.30
N HIS A 143 -0.73 12.16 -30.49
CA HIS A 143 0.26 13.24 -30.38
C HIS A 143 1.65 12.71 -30.79
N ASP A 144 2.49 13.56 -31.37
CA ASP A 144 3.76 13.16 -32.02
C ASP A 144 5.01 13.85 -31.48
N THR A 145 4.87 14.88 -30.64
CA THR A 145 5.96 15.64 -30.04
C THR A 145 6.06 15.44 -28.53
N SER A 146 7.27 15.37 -28.00
CA SER A 146 7.50 15.44 -26.55
C SER A 146 7.50 16.89 -26.05
N ARG A 147 7.46 17.08 -24.72
CA ARG A 147 7.51 18.43 -24.10
C ARG A 147 8.82 19.18 -24.34
N ASP A 148 9.87 18.43 -24.65
CA ASP A 148 11.22 18.95 -24.90
C ASP A 148 11.47 18.98 -26.45
N LEU A 149 10.39 18.90 -27.24
CA LEU A 149 10.33 18.93 -28.71
C LEU A 149 11.10 17.80 -29.44
N ASP A 150 11.53 16.75 -28.75
CA ASP A 150 12.00 15.52 -29.41
C ASP A 150 10.83 14.69 -30.00
N PRO A 151 11.05 13.92 -31.10
CA PRO A 151 10.04 13.04 -31.71
C PRO A 151 9.50 12.02 -30.71
N GLN A 152 8.18 11.94 -30.56
CA GLN A 152 7.54 11.01 -29.61
C GLN A 152 6.09 10.71 -30.00
N VAL A 153 5.89 9.67 -30.83
CA VAL A 153 4.54 9.18 -31.15
C VAL A 153 3.90 8.60 -29.88
N HIS A 154 2.69 9.05 -29.54
CA HIS A 154 1.88 8.53 -28.44
C HIS A 154 0.37 8.77 -28.61
N THR A 155 -0.45 7.76 -28.31
CA THR A 155 -1.90 7.94 -28.16
C THR A 155 -2.26 8.23 -26.70
N HIS A 156 -3.02 9.29 -26.47
CA HIS A 156 -3.82 9.50 -25.26
C HIS A 156 -5.18 8.80 -25.44
N ALA A 157 -5.34 7.60 -24.88
CA ALA A 157 -6.63 6.89 -24.85
C ALA A 157 -7.39 7.25 -23.57
N LEU A 158 -8.42 8.08 -23.71
CA LEU A 158 -9.22 8.63 -22.62
C LEU A 158 -10.43 7.73 -22.36
N VAL A 159 -10.32 6.81 -21.39
CA VAL A 159 -11.41 5.94 -20.96
C VAL A 159 -12.31 6.70 -20.00
N PHE A 160 -13.51 7.05 -20.44
CA PHE A 160 -14.46 7.84 -19.66
C PHE A 160 -15.13 7.03 -18.56
N ASN A 161 -15.60 7.70 -17.52
CA ASN A 161 -16.25 7.09 -16.37
C ASN A 161 -17.74 6.74 -16.62
N ALA A 162 -18.00 6.10 -17.76
CA ALA A 162 -19.31 5.65 -18.22
C ALA A 162 -19.19 4.23 -18.80
N THR A 163 -20.10 3.35 -18.39
CA THR A 163 -20.25 1.98 -18.91
C THR A 163 -21.71 1.53 -18.78
N PHE A 164 -22.19 0.63 -19.65
CA PHE A 164 -23.58 0.21 -19.70
C PHE A 164 -23.79 -1.15 -19.04
N ALA A 165 -24.62 -1.25 -18.00
CA ALA A 165 -24.97 -2.50 -17.32
C ALA A 165 -26.29 -2.41 -16.52
N ASP A 166 -27.08 -3.49 -16.52
CA ASP A 166 -28.49 -3.52 -16.11
C ASP A 166 -29.35 -2.47 -16.84
N GLU A 167 -29.32 -2.50 -18.18
CA GLU A 167 -30.08 -1.63 -19.10
C GLU A 167 -29.85 -0.12 -18.95
N LYS A 168 -28.83 0.31 -18.18
CA LYS A 168 -28.55 1.71 -17.90
C LYS A 168 -27.06 2.01 -17.79
N TRP A 169 -26.73 3.28 -17.91
CA TRP A 169 -25.37 3.76 -17.68
C TRP A 169 -25.02 3.80 -16.20
N ARG A 170 -23.76 3.48 -15.91
CA ARG A 170 -23.15 3.45 -14.58
C ARG A 170 -21.73 4.04 -14.67
N SER A 171 -21.21 4.51 -13.54
CA SER A 171 -19.78 4.81 -13.42
C SER A 171 -18.94 3.54 -13.30
N LEU A 172 -17.68 3.64 -13.72
CA LEU A 172 -16.70 2.57 -13.62
C LEU A 172 -16.50 2.12 -12.16
N ALA A 173 -16.32 0.83 -11.96
CA ALA A 173 -16.09 0.26 -10.65
C ALA A 173 -14.78 0.78 -10.04
N SER A 174 -14.86 1.20 -8.78
CA SER A 174 -13.71 1.47 -7.92
C SER A 174 -13.98 0.85 -6.56
N ASP A 175 -13.03 0.06 -6.08
CA ASP A 175 -13.04 -0.47 -4.72
C ASP A 175 -11.63 -0.40 -4.15
N THR A 176 -11.35 0.65 -3.39
CA THR A 176 -10.04 0.88 -2.78
C THR A 176 -9.78 -0.01 -1.56
N ARG A 177 -10.75 -0.85 -1.14
CA ARG A 177 -10.62 -1.79 -0.01
C ARG A 177 -10.27 -3.19 -0.52
N MET A 178 -11.05 -3.71 -1.46
CA MET A 178 -10.91 -5.05 -2.03
C MET A 178 -10.09 -5.08 -3.33
N LYS A 179 -9.83 -3.92 -3.95
CA LYS A 179 -9.11 -3.76 -5.22
C LYS A 179 -9.75 -4.42 -6.45
N THR A 180 -11.03 -4.83 -6.36
CA THR A 180 -11.76 -5.51 -7.45
C THR A 180 -12.26 -4.57 -8.54
N GLY A 181 -12.21 -3.25 -8.35
CA GLY A 181 -12.66 -2.25 -9.32
C GLY A 181 -11.81 -2.18 -10.60
N PHE A 182 -12.36 -1.57 -11.65
CA PHE A 182 -11.70 -1.34 -12.93
C PHE A 182 -10.33 -0.68 -12.76
N SER A 183 -10.26 0.44 -12.01
CA SER A 183 -8.99 1.15 -11.83
C SER A 183 -7.92 0.31 -11.15
N GLU A 184 -8.31 -0.48 -10.16
CA GLU A 184 -7.41 -1.27 -9.34
C GLU A 184 -6.88 -2.49 -10.14
N ASN A 185 -7.71 -3.11 -10.98
CA ASN A 185 -7.27 -4.06 -12.02
C ASN A 185 -6.31 -3.41 -13.03
N LEU A 186 -6.71 -2.28 -13.63
CA LEU A 186 -5.96 -1.54 -14.66
C LEU A 186 -4.55 -1.13 -14.19
N TYR A 187 -4.41 -0.75 -12.92
CA TYR A 187 -3.09 -0.45 -12.33
C TYR A 187 -2.27 -1.73 -12.02
N ALA A 188 -2.91 -2.85 -11.69
CA ALA A 188 -2.23 -4.12 -11.45
C ALA A 188 -1.72 -4.75 -12.76
N THR A 189 -2.52 -4.73 -13.82
CA THR A 189 -2.22 -5.33 -15.13
C THR A 189 -1.40 -4.41 -16.06
N LYS A 190 -1.16 -3.14 -15.66
CA LYS A 190 -0.42 -2.11 -16.42
C LYS A 190 0.83 -2.62 -17.15
N ILE A 191 1.65 -3.44 -16.50
CA ILE A 191 2.90 -3.94 -17.12
C ILE A 191 2.57 -4.85 -18.29
N ALA A 192 1.64 -5.80 -18.13
CA ALA A 192 1.23 -6.71 -19.19
C ALA A 192 0.50 -6.01 -20.34
N LEU A 193 -0.44 -5.09 -20.05
CA LEU A 193 -1.06 -4.25 -21.08
C LEU A 193 -0.01 -3.47 -21.88
N GLY A 194 0.99 -2.92 -21.19
CA GLY A 194 2.13 -2.28 -21.84
C GLY A 194 3.00 -3.24 -22.67
N ASN A 195 3.19 -4.49 -22.23
CA ASN A 195 3.96 -5.52 -22.93
C ASN A 195 3.23 -5.95 -24.21
N LEU A 196 1.92 -6.24 -24.13
CA LEU A 196 1.08 -6.59 -25.28
C LEU A 196 1.13 -5.51 -26.36
N TYR A 197 1.01 -4.24 -25.97
CA TYR A 197 1.18 -3.10 -26.89
C TYR A 197 2.53 -3.12 -27.60
N ARG A 198 3.62 -3.44 -26.87
CA ARG A 198 4.96 -3.56 -27.45
C ARG A 198 5.16 -4.84 -28.27
N SER A 199 4.37 -5.89 -28.04
CA SER A 199 4.41 -7.14 -28.78
C SER A 199 3.71 -6.98 -30.14
N ALA A 200 2.46 -6.51 -30.13
CA ALA A 200 1.70 -6.21 -31.35
C ALA A 200 2.40 -5.16 -32.24
N LEU A 201 2.96 -4.11 -31.63
CA LEU A 201 3.76 -3.12 -32.38
C LEU A 201 5.05 -3.72 -32.94
N ARG A 202 5.68 -4.67 -32.25
CA ARG A 202 6.90 -5.34 -32.73
C ARG A 202 6.60 -6.21 -33.94
N GLU A 203 5.54 -7.02 -33.87
CA GLU A 203 5.11 -7.93 -34.92
C GLU A 203 4.84 -7.18 -36.24
N ASP A 204 4.05 -6.09 -36.18
CA ASP A 204 3.83 -5.20 -37.32
C ASP A 204 5.13 -4.62 -37.89
N ILE A 205 6.06 -4.18 -37.04
CA ILE A 205 7.31 -3.52 -37.42
C ILE A 205 8.31 -4.51 -38.05
N GLU A 206 8.42 -5.72 -37.50
CA GLU A 206 9.27 -6.79 -38.03
C GLU A 206 8.69 -7.35 -39.34
N SER A 207 7.35 -7.37 -39.50
CA SER A 207 6.69 -7.71 -40.78
C SER A 207 7.05 -6.74 -41.92
N MET A 208 7.41 -5.49 -41.59
CA MET A 208 7.87 -4.48 -42.55
C MET A 208 9.38 -4.54 -42.84
N GLY A 209 10.08 -5.58 -42.38
CA GLY A 209 11.50 -5.83 -42.68
C GLY A 209 12.49 -5.06 -41.79
N PHE A 210 12.04 -4.51 -40.67
CA PHE A 210 12.90 -3.83 -39.69
C PHE A 210 13.37 -4.79 -38.59
N GLU A 211 14.65 -4.75 -38.23
CA GLU A 211 15.21 -5.56 -37.13
C GLU A 211 15.04 -4.84 -35.78
N THR A 212 14.65 -5.55 -34.72
CA THR A 212 14.55 -4.99 -33.35
C THR A 212 15.59 -5.57 -32.39
N VAL A 213 16.01 -4.76 -31.41
CA VAL A 213 16.96 -5.12 -30.35
C VAL A 213 16.38 -4.83 -28.97
N ALA A 214 16.77 -5.63 -27.97
CA ALA A 214 16.31 -5.46 -26.59
C ALA A 214 16.96 -4.22 -25.95
N ALA A 215 16.13 -3.26 -25.52
CA ALA A 215 16.53 -1.96 -24.99
C ALA A 215 16.29 -1.82 -23.47
N GLY A 216 15.74 -2.84 -22.80
CA GLY A 216 15.62 -2.82 -21.34
C GLY A 216 14.68 -3.86 -20.74
N LYS A 217 14.44 -3.72 -19.43
CA LYS A 217 13.59 -4.62 -18.63
C LYS A 217 12.14 -4.63 -19.14
N HIS A 218 11.44 -5.75 -18.89
CA HIS A 218 10.04 -5.97 -19.28
C HIS A 218 9.79 -5.93 -20.80
N GLY A 219 10.73 -6.37 -21.64
CA GLY A 219 10.52 -6.36 -23.09
C GLY A 219 10.39 -4.93 -23.65
N LEU A 220 11.26 -4.02 -23.20
CA LEU A 220 11.53 -2.78 -23.94
C LEU A 220 12.46 -3.12 -25.10
N TRP A 221 12.17 -2.59 -26.27
CA TRP A 221 12.93 -2.78 -27.49
C TRP A 221 12.97 -1.46 -28.29
N GLU A 222 13.98 -1.34 -29.14
CA GLU A 222 14.14 -0.28 -30.13
C GLU A 222 14.56 -0.93 -31.46
N LEU A 223 14.48 -0.19 -32.56
CA LEU A 223 15.05 -0.64 -33.83
C LEU A 223 16.57 -0.73 -33.74
N LYS A 224 17.13 -1.74 -34.39
CA LYS A 224 18.57 -1.95 -34.56
C LYS A 224 19.19 -0.77 -35.31
N ASP A 225 20.37 -0.32 -34.85
CA ASP A 225 21.22 0.72 -35.46
C ASP A 225 20.63 2.15 -35.53
N VAL A 226 19.43 2.43 -34.98
CA VAL A 226 18.83 3.77 -34.98
C VAL A 226 19.31 4.62 -33.78
N PRO A 227 19.85 5.84 -33.98
CA PRO A 227 20.37 6.67 -32.89
C PRO A 227 19.24 7.31 -32.05
N VAL A 228 18.89 6.66 -30.94
CA VAL A 228 17.78 7.09 -30.06
C VAL A 228 18.18 8.10 -28.97
N ASP A 229 19.46 8.18 -28.59
CA ASP A 229 19.90 9.03 -27.46
C ASP A 229 19.84 10.54 -27.78
N ILE A 230 20.13 10.95 -29.02
CA ILE A 230 20.03 12.35 -29.51
C ILE A 230 18.59 12.92 -29.52
N PHE A 231 17.60 12.05 -29.30
CA PHE A 231 16.17 12.37 -29.20
C PHE A 231 15.58 11.93 -27.84
N SER A 232 16.44 11.74 -26.84
CA SER A 232 16.06 11.27 -25.50
C SER A 232 16.39 12.29 -24.40
N SER A 233 16.45 13.58 -24.74
CA SER A 233 16.79 14.69 -23.83
C SER A 233 15.96 14.66 -22.54
N ARG A 234 14.64 14.51 -22.66
CA ARG A 234 13.70 14.34 -21.55
C ARG A 234 14.09 13.21 -20.59
N SER A 235 14.53 12.08 -21.14
CA SER A 235 14.92 10.88 -20.38
C SER A 235 16.28 11.04 -19.70
N GLN A 236 17.20 11.79 -20.31
CA GLN A 236 18.51 12.13 -19.74
C GLN A 236 18.31 13.12 -18.56
N ALA A 237 17.58 14.21 -18.76
CA ALA A 237 17.27 15.19 -17.71
C ALA A 237 16.56 14.58 -16.48
N ILE A 238 15.65 13.60 -16.69
CA ILE A 238 15.01 12.85 -15.59
C ILE A 238 16.03 11.97 -14.85
N ARG A 239 16.98 11.35 -15.57
CA ARG A 239 18.00 10.45 -15.01
C ARG A 239 19.06 11.22 -14.23
N GLU A 240 19.46 12.39 -14.72
CA GLU A 240 20.38 13.32 -14.05
C GLU A 240 19.77 13.90 -12.78
N ALA A 241 18.55 14.44 -12.85
CA ALA A 241 17.88 15.05 -11.71
C ALA A 241 17.41 14.06 -10.63
N ALA A 242 17.29 12.76 -10.96
CA ALA A 242 16.91 11.71 -10.01
C ALA A 242 18.09 10.85 -9.51
N GLY A 243 19.16 10.73 -10.29
CA GLY A 243 20.23 9.75 -10.11
C GLY A 243 19.95 8.39 -10.81
N PRO A 244 20.99 7.57 -11.06
CA PRO A 244 20.85 6.29 -11.76
C PRO A 244 19.94 5.31 -11.00
N ASP A 245 20.19 5.09 -9.71
CA ASP A 245 19.46 4.15 -8.85
C ASP A 245 18.12 4.70 -8.32
N ALA A 246 17.66 5.82 -8.88
CA ALA A 246 16.41 6.45 -8.51
C ALA A 246 15.22 5.48 -8.59
N SER A 247 14.46 5.40 -7.48
CA SER A 247 13.18 4.69 -7.46
C SER A 247 12.24 5.23 -8.55
N ALA A 248 11.34 4.39 -9.06
CA ALA A 248 10.37 4.82 -10.09
C ALA A 248 9.60 6.08 -9.69
N LYS A 249 9.28 6.26 -8.40
CA LYS A 249 8.63 7.47 -7.88
C LYS A 249 9.57 8.67 -7.73
N SER A 250 10.86 8.44 -7.46
CA SER A 250 11.88 9.51 -7.53
C SER A 250 11.98 10.04 -8.97
N ARG A 251 11.87 9.15 -9.96
CA ARG A 251 11.80 9.50 -11.38
C ARG A 251 10.48 10.19 -11.75
N ASP A 252 9.32 9.75 -11.23
CA ASP A 252 8.03 10.49 -11.39
C ASP A 252 8.13 11.93 -10.87
N VAL A 253 8.82 12.13 -9.73
CA VAL A 253 9.07 13.46 -9.14
C VAL A 253 9.99 14.29 -10.03
N ALA A 254 11.16 13.75 -10.41
CA ALA A 254 12.06 14.44 -11.34
C ALA A 254 11.38 14.76 -12.69
N ALA A 255 10.49 13.90 -13.17
CA ALA A 255 9.70 14.10 -14.39
C ALA A 255 8.65 15.22 -14.30
N LEU A 256 8.27 15.63 -13.09
CA LEU A 256 7.44 16.81 -12.82
C LEU A 256 8.28 18.06 -12.45
N ASP A 257 9.40 17.87 -11.77
CA ASP A 257 10.26 18.96 -11.28
C ASP A 257 11.13 19.56 -12.40
N THR A 258 11.62 18.73 -13.33
CA THR A 258 12.36 19.18 -14.55
C THR A 258 11.42 19.49 -15.72
N ARG A 259 10.11 19.58 -15.49
CA ARG A 259 9.11 19.74 -16.55
C ARG A 259 8.98 21.20 -16.96
N GLN A 260 9.42 21.52 -18.17
CA GLN A 260 9.17 22.83 -18.78
C GLN A 260 7.68 23.02 -19.13
N ALA A 261 7.30 24.27 -19.44
CA ALA A 261 6.04 24.57 -20.11
C ALA A 261 5.95 23.83 -21.46
N LYS A 262 4.77 23.82 -22.12
CA LYS A 262 4.77 23.46 -23.55
C LYS A 262 5.54 24.59 -24.28
N ALA A 263 6.67 24.26 -24.91
CA ALA A 263 7.31 25.16 -25.85
C ALA A 263 6.56 25.11 -27.19
N TRP A 264 6.55 26.22 -27.92
CA TRP A 264 6.07 26.28 -29.30
C TRP A 264 7.26 26.21 -30.26
N ALA A 265 7.09 25.51 -31.37
CA ALA A 265 8.01 25.51 -32.49
C ALA A 265 7.24 25.24 -33.80
N ASP A 266 7.76 25.79 -34.90
CA ASP A 266 7.31 25.52 -36.26
C ASP A 266 7.62 24.05 -36.66
N PRO A 267 6.65 23.26 -37.17
CA PRO A 267 6.86 21.85 -37.52
C PRO A 267 7.93 21.58 -38.57
N ASP A 268 8.08 22.45 -39.57
CA ASP A 268 9.03 22.25 -40.66
C ASP A 268 10.45 22.60 -40.21
N LEU A 269 10.60 23.67 -39.39
CA LEU A 269 11.87 23.93 -38.70
C LEU A 269 12.22 22.81 -37.71
N LEU A 270 11.23 22.24 -37.02
CA LEU A 270 11.45 21.16 -36.06
C LEU A 270 11.88 19.86 -36.76
N LYS A 271 11.22 19.49 -37.87
CA LYS A 271 11.67 18.40 -38.76
C LYS A 271 13.07 18.65 -39.31
N ALA A 272 13.38 19.88 -39.72
CA ALA A 272 14.69 20.23 -40.25
C ALA A 272 15.79 20.05 -39.18
N ASP A 273 15.54 20.45 -37.92
CA ASP A 273 16.47 20.19 -36.82
C ASP A 273 16.62 18.68 -36.55
N TRP A 274 15.53 17.91 -36.52
CA TRP A 274 15.61 16.46 -36.35
C TRP A 274 16.41 15.76 -37.47
N ARG A 275 16.20 16.16 -38.74
CA ARG A 275 16.98 15.67 -39.88
C ARG A 275 18.46 16.04 -39.78
N ARG A 276 18.76 17.27 -39.34
CA ARG A 276 20.12 17.73 -39.06
C ARG A 276 20.80 16.87 -38.00
N ARG A 277 20.15 16.61 -36.85
CA ARG A 277 20.72 15.75 -35.78
C ARG A 277 21.03 14.33 -36.28
N LEU A 278 20.20 13.74 -37.15
CA LEU A 278 20.51 12.44 -37.78
C LEU A 278 21.73 12.51 -38.71
N THR A 279 21.89 13.61 -39.46
CA THR A 279 23.04 13.83 -40.34
C THR A 279 24.33 14.07 -39.55
N ASP A 280 24.25 14.75 -38.41
CA ASP A 280 25.37 14.96 -37.49
C ASP A 280 25.87 13.61 -36.92
N GLU A 281 24.96 12.68 -36.59
CA GLU A 281 25.24 11.27 -36.24
C GLU A 281 25.55 10.36 -37.46
N LYS A 282 25.58 10.91 -38.68
CA LYS A 282 25.84 10.18 -39.95
C LYS A 282 24.85 9.06 -40.27
N PHE A 283 23.63 9.13 -39.74
CA PHE A 283 22.58 8.13 -39.96
C PHE A 283 21.73 8.46 -41.21
N ASP A 284 21.94 7.71 -42.29
CA ASP A 284 21.09 7.78 -43.49
C ASP A 284 19.80 6.99 -43.29
N ILE A 285 18.74 7.71 -42.91
CA ILE A 285 17.40 7.15 -42.71
C ILE A 285 16.75 6.64 -44.01
N GLY A 286 17.09 7.20 -45.17
CA GLY A 286 16.56 6.76 -46.46
C GLY A 286 17.13 5.41 -46.90
N HIS A 287 18.45 5.26 -46.77
CA HIS A 287 19.15 3.99 -46.98
C HIS A 287 18.71 2.92 -45.96
N TYR A 288 18.46 3.29 -44.70
CA TYR A 288 17.95 2.36 -43.69
C TYR A 288 16.55 1.82 -44.04
N ILE A 289 15.64 2.68 -44.52
CA ILE A 289 14.29 2.29 -44.95
C ILE A 289 14.34 1.42 -46.21
N SER A 290 15.19 1.72 -47.19
CA SER A 290 15.30 0.91 -48.41
C SER A 290 15.89 -0.48 -48.16
N GLN A 291 16.82 -0.62 -47.20
CA GLN A 291 17.26 -1.95 -46.74
C GLN A 291 16.13 -2.77 -46.11
N ALA A 292 15.22 -2.14 -45.35
CA ALA A 292 14.07 -2.84 -44.78
C ALA A 292 13.10 -3.32 -45.87
N GLN A 293 12.83 -2.49 -46.88
CA GLN A 293 12.03 -2.86 -48.05
C GLN A 293 12.65 -4.04 -48.80
N ALA A 294 13.97 -4.00 -49.09
CA ALA A 294 14.68 -5.09 -49.75
C ALA A 294 14.62 -6.42 -48.96
N ARG A 295 14.64 -6.38 -47.62
CA ARG A 295 14.45 -7.59 -46.78
C ARG A 295 13.05 -8.19 -46.95
N VAL A 296 12.01 -7.38 -47.12
CA VAL A 296 10.64 -7.86 -47.42
C VAL A 296 10.58 -8.48 -48.82
N GLU A 297 11.16 -7.83 -49.83
CA GLU A 297 11.15 -8.31 -51.23
C GLU A 297 11.87 -9.66 -51.40
N ILE A 298 13.03 -9.83 -50.74
CA ILE A 298 13.76 -11.10 -50.72
C ILE A 298 12.91 -12.20 -50.07
N THR A 299 12.29 -11.90 -48.91
CA THR A 299 11.48 -12.87 -48.16
C THR A 299 10.22 -13.28 -48.95
N GLY A 300 9.52 -12.32 -49.56
CA GLY A 300 8.36 -12.58 -50.41
C GLY A 300 8.70 -13.40 -51.66
N SER A 301 9.86 -13.12 -52.28
CA SER A 301 10.34 -13.87 -53.45
C SER A 301 10.65 -15.34 -53.12
N VAL A 302 11.21 -15.62 -51.94
CA VAL A 302 11.45 -16.99 -51.47
C VAL A 302 10.14 -17.74 -51.21
N VAL A 303 9.14 -17.09 -50.61
CA VAL A 303 7.82 -17.70 -50.35
C VAL A 303 7.07 -17.98 -51.66
N ALA A 304 7.12 -17.07 -52.64
CA ALA A 304 6.54 -17.28 -53.97
C ALA A 304 7.22 -18.41 -54.76
N GLY A 305 8.48 -18.72 -54.45
CA GLY A 305 9.28 -19.74 -55.14
C GLY A 305 9.05 -21.19 -54.70
N GLN A 306 8.32 -21.47 -53.61
CA GLN A 306 8.18 -22.82 -53.05
C GLN A 306 6.75 -23.39 -53.10
N GLY A 307 6.12 -23.30 -54.28
CA GLY A 307 4.91 -24.06 -54.61
C GLY A 307 5.16 -25.56 -54.87
N GLY A 308 5.69 -26.32 -53.90
CA GLY A 308 5.91 -27.76 -54.07
C GLY A 308 6.46 -28.54 -52.87
N MET A 309 5.88 -29.72 -52.64
CA MET A 309 6.34 -30.80 -51.74
C MET A 309 6.62 -30.44 -50.25
N ARG A 310 5.58 -30.58 -49.41
CA ARG A 310 5.77 -30.95 -47.99
C ARG A 310 6.04 -32.46 -47.90
N ALA A 311 7.18 -32.85 -47.32
CA ALA A 311 7.47 -34.26 -47.05
C ALA A 311 6.72 -34.76 -45.79
N PRO A 312 6.13 -35.97 -45.79
CA PRO A 312 5.45 -36.53 -44.61
C PRO A 312 6.41 -37.33 -43.73
N GLY A 313 6.57 -36.94 -42.45
CA GLY A 313 7.25 -37.78 -41.46
C GLY A 313 7.62 -37.10 -40.14
N GLN A 314 7.41 -37.82 -39.04
CA GLN A 314 7.80 -37.49 -37.65
C GLN A 314 7.03 -36.30 -37.01
N PRO A 315 6.90 -36.29 -35.67
CA PRO A 315 5.80 -37.04 -35.04
C PRO A 315 4.66 -36.13 -34.58
N GLY A 316 3.57 -36.75 -34.11
CA GLY A 316 2.35 -36.03 -33.68
C GLY A 316 2.64 -34.93 -32.66
N ILE A 317 2.51 -33.68 -33.10
CA ILE A 317 2.40 -32.51 -32.23
C ILE A 317 1.07 -32.65 -31.48
N GLY A 318 1.12 -32.81 -30.16
CA GLY A 318 -0.06 -32.71 -29.30
C GLY A 318 -0.79 -31.39 -29.57
N SER A 319 -2.11 -31.37 -29.51
CA SER A 319 -2.88 -30.29 -30.14
C SER A 319 -2.46 -28.93 -29.61
N SER A 320 -2.49 -27.92 -30.49
CA SER A 320 -2.05 -26.56 -30.14
C SER A 320 -2.90 -25.88 -29.05
N GLY A 321 -4.03 -26.49 -28.67
CA GLY A 321 -4.80 -26.15 -27.47
C GLY A 321 -4.18 -26.73 -26.19
N GLU A 322 -3.92 -28.04 -26.15
CA GLU A 322 -3.35 -28.72 -24.96
C GLU A 322 -2.07 -28.05 -24.46
N ALA A 323 -1.15 -27.69 -25.37
CA ALA A 323 0.09 -27.00 -25.02
C ALA A 323 -0.11 -25.55 -24.53
N ALA A 324 -1.20 -24.89 -24.93
CA ALA A 324 -1.56 -23.57 -24.43
C ALA A 324 -2.22 -23.66 -23.04
N ASP A 325 -3.11 -24.64 -22.84
CA ASP A 325 -3.78 -24.89 -21.57
C ASP A 325 -2.79 -25.32 -20.48
N GLU A 326 -1.79 -26.15 -20.79
CA GLU A 326 -0.68 -26.46 -19.86
C GLU A 326 0.07 -25.19 -19.42
N LEU A 327 0.37 -24.27 -20.35
CA LEU A 327 1.03 -23.00 -20.04
C LEU A 327 0.17 -22.10 -19.15
N VAL A 328 -1.15 -22.07 -19.38
CA VAL A 328 -2.11 -21.34 -18.56
C VAL A 328 -2.21 -21.95 -17.15
N GLN A 329 -2.42 -23.26 -17.02
CA GLN A 329 -2.49 -23.94 -15.73
C GLN A 329 -1.18 -23.76 -14.93
N LYS A 330 -0.03 -23.81 -15.60
CA LYS A 330 1.28 -23.54 -14.98
C LYS A 330 1.42 -22.10 -14.52
N ALA A 331 1.05 -21.12 -15.35
CA ALA A 331 1.10 -19.70 -15.00
C ALA A 331 0.19 -19.36 -13.80
N VAL A 332 -0.97 -20.00 -13.70
CA VAL A 332 -1.87 -19.90 -12.54
C VAL A 332 -1.23 -20.57 -11.31
N SER A 333 -0.73 -21.80 -11.44
CA SER A 333 -0.08 -22.55 -10.34
C SER A 333 1.11 -21.80 -9.73
N ASP A 334 2.00 -21.26 -10.57
CA ASP A 334 3.14 -20.46 -10.17
C ASP A 334 2.71 -19.12 -9.53
N THR A 335 1.50 -18.64 -9.81
CA THR A 335 0.92 -17.43 -9.22
C THR A 335 0.29 -17.72 -7.86
N ILE A 336 -0.51 -18.78 -7.74
CA ILE A 336 -1.06 -19.26 -6.45
C ILE A 336 0.09 -19.48 -5.47
N SER A 337 1.13 -20.22 -5.87
CA SER A 337 2.32 -20.49 -5.05
C SER A 337 3.03 -19.18 -4.62
N ALA A 338 3.33 -18.29 -5.56
CA ALA A 338 4.06 -17.05 -5.27
C ALA A 338 3.27 -16.00 -4.45
N LEU A 339 1.93 -16.10 -4.41
CA LEU A 339 1.05 -15.33 -3.53
C LEU A 339 0.93 -15.99 -2.15
N SER A 340 0.75 -17.32 -2.10
CA SER A 340 0.61 -18.11 -0.85
C SER A 340 1.83 -18.02 0.05
N ASP A 341 3.04 -18.00 -0.53
CA ASP A 341 4.32 -17.75 0.18
C ASP A 341 4.38 -16.37 0.88
N LYS A 342 3.42 -15.46 0.63
CA LYS A 342 3.43 -14.06 1.09
C LYS A 342 2.12 -13.59 1.72
N LYS A 343 1.02 -14.34 1.60
CA LYS A 343 -0.34 -13.94 2.01
C LYS A 343 -1.25 -15.14 2.26
N VAL A 344 -2.09 -15.03 3.29
CA VAL A 344 -3.31 -15.84 3.50
C VAL A 344 -4.37 -15.54 2.43
N GLN A 345 -4.57 -14.26 2.16
CA GLN A 345 -5.69 -13.76 1.37
C GLN A 345 -5.17 -12.93 0.20
N PHE A 346 -5.64 -13.25 -1.00
CA PHE A 346 -5.30 -12.56 -2.22
C PHE A 346 -6.53 -12.44 -3.12
N THR A 347 -6.55 -11.41 -3.96
CA THR A 347 -7.77 -11.03 -4.69
C THR A 347 -7.69 -11.42 -6.16
N TRP A 348 -8.84 -11.51 -6.84
CA TRP A 348 -8.90 -11.78 -8.28
C TRP A 348 -7.94 -10.91 -9.10
N SER A 349 -7.87 -9.61 -8.82
CA SER A 349 -6.98 -8.67 -9.50
C SER A 349 -5.49 -8.97 -9.28
N GLU A 350 -5.12 -9.60 -8.16
CA GLU A 350 -3.75 -10.02 -7.87
C GLU A 350 -3.44 -11.40 -8.49
N MET A 351 -4.43 -12.30 -8.59
CA MET A 351 -4.34 -13.54 -9.37
C MET A 351 -4.21 -13.26 -10.88
N LEU A 352 -5.08 -12.42 -11.43
CA LEU A 352 -5.10 -12.04 -12.84
C LEU A 352 -3.79 -11.34 -13.22
N ALA A 353 -3.36 -10.33 -12.46
CA ALA A 353 -2.11 -9.65 -12.75
C ALA A 353 -0.87 -10.56 -12.60
N GLY A 354 -0.88 -11.51 -11.66
CA GLY A 354 0.18 -12.51 -11.52
C GLY A 354 0.23 -13.46 -12.72
N THR A 355 -0.88 -14.12 -13.04
CA THR A 355 -1.02 -15.08 -14.15
C THR A 355 -0.66 -14.44 -15.50
N VAL A 356 -1.29 -13.30 -15.80
CA VAL A 356 -1.05 -12.53 -17.02
C VAL A 356 0.41 -12.04 -17.11
N SER A 357 1.10 -11.81 -16.00
CA SER A 357 2.54 -11.43 -16.03
C SER A 357 3.50 -12.58 -16.36
N ARG A 358 3.02 -13.83 -16.35
CA ARG A 358 3.79 -15.05 -16.66
C ARG A 358 3.52 -15.61 -18.04
N LEU A 359 2.39 -15.25 -18.65
CA LEU A 359 1.96 -15.73 -19.96
C LEU A 359 2.61 -14.95 -21.13
N PRO A 360 2.69 -15.55 -22.33
CA PRO A 360 3.07 -14.85 -23.56
C PRO A 360 2.14 -13.66 -23.83
N SER A 361 2.68 -12.57 -24.38
CA SER A 361 1.90 -11.36 -24.69
C SER A 361 1.23 -11.44 -26.06
N ALA A 362 0.11 -12.19 -26.13
CA ALA A 362 -0.72 -12.39 -27.32
C ALA A 362 -2.17 -11.86 -27.10
N PRO A 363 -2.98 -11.68 -28.17
CA PRO A 363 -4.42 -11.40 -28.05
C PRO A 363 -5.17 -12.55 -27.36
N GLY A 364 -6.24 -12.24 -26.61
CA GLY A 364 -7.02 -13.21 -25.83
C GLY A 364 -6.36 -13.62 -24.50
N LEU A 365 -5.20 -13.06 -24.19
CA LEU A 365 -4.43 -13.30 -22.96
C LEU A 365 -5.25 -13.12 -21.67
N PHE A 366 -6.15 -12.15 -21.61
CA PHE A 366 -6.96 -11.94 -20.41
C PHE A 366 -8.10 -12.96 -20.29
N GLU A 367 -8.66 -13.45 -21.40
CA GLU A 367 -9.68 -14.50 -21.39
C GLU A 367 -9.07 -15.85 -20.98
N GLN A 368 -7.92 -16.22 -21.58
CA GLN A 368 -7.15 -17.40 -21.21
C GLN A 368 -6.75 -17.39 -19.73
N ALA A 369 -6.26 -16.25 -19.22
CA ALA A 369 -5.89 -16.13 -17.82
C ALA A 369 -7.09 -16.24 -16.87
N ARG A 370 -8.29 -15.79 -17.27
CA ARG A 370 -9.53 -15.98 -16.48
C ARG A 370 -9.95 -17.43 -16.42
N ALA A 371 -10.06 -18.09 -17.57
CA ALA A 371 -10.44 -19.50 -17.66
C ALA A 371 -9.50 -20.40 -16.83
N GLY A 372 -8.19 -20.12 -16.84
CA GLY A 372 -7.23 -20.82 -15.99
C GLY A 372 -7.42 -20.58 -14.49
N ILE A 373 -7.84 -19.39 -14.08
CA ILE A 373 -8.12 -19.08 -12.66
C ILE A 373 -9.46 -19.73 -12.24
N GLU A 374 -10.48 -19.72 -13.11
CA GLU A 374 -11.76 -20.39 -12.88
C GLU A 374 -11.59 -21.90 -12.74
N ALA A 375 -10.84 -22.54 -13.64
CA ALA A 375 -10.47 -23.96 -13.51
C ALA A 375 -9.70 -24.28 -12.21
N ALA A 376 -8.92 -23.33 -11.68
CA ALA A 376 -8.26 -23.48 -10.38
C ALA A 376 -9.22 -23.32 -9.18
N ILE A 377 -10.34 -22.60 -9.34
CA ILE A 377 -11.42 -22.53 -8.33
C ILE A 377 -12.23 -23.83 -8.34
N GLU A 378 -12.60 -24.32 -9.53
CA GLU A 378 -13.31 -25.59 -9.69
C GLU A 378 -12.50 -26.77 -9.17
N GLY A 379 -11.20 -26.82 -9.51
CA GLY A 379 -10.23 -27.77 -8.99
C GLY A 379 -9.80 -27.55 -7.53
N GLN A 380 -10.47 -26.66 -6.79
CA GLN A 380 -10.26 -26.34 -5.36
C GLN A 380 -8.85 -25.85 -4.96
N ARG A 381 -7.96 -25.60 -5.94
CA ARG A 381 -6.63 -25.02 -5.70
C ARG A 381 -6.70 -23.57 -5.24
N LEU A 382 -7.72 -22.86 -5.72
CA LEU A 382 -8.04 -21.49 -5.34
C LEU A 382 -9.36 -21.48 -4.56
N ILE A 383 -9.28 -21.42 -3.23
CA ILE A 383 -10.43 -21.59 -2.33
C ILE A 383 -11.08 -20.22 -2.08
N PRO A 384 -12.32 -19.97 -2.54
CA PRO A 384 -13.00 -18.69 -2.32
C PRO A 384 -13.45 -18.56 -0.86
N LEU A 385 -12.84 -17.60 -0.14
CA LEU A 385 -13.23 -17.23 1.22
C LEU A 385 -14.48 -16.34 1.23
N ASP A 386 -14.62 -15.49 0.21
CA ASP A 386 -15.73 -14.56 0.06
C ASP A 386 -16.07 -14.39 -1.43
N ARG A 387 -17.07 -15.16 -1.89
CA ARG A 387 -17.55 -15.14 -3.28
C ARG A 387 -18.18 -13.82 -3.70
N GLU A 388 -18.52 -12.93 -2.77
CA GLU A 388 -19.08 -11.60 -3.07
C GLU A 388 -17.99 -10.51 -3.21
N LYS A 389 -16.73 -10.82 -2.87
CA LYS A 389 -15.63 -9.84 -2.76
C LYS A 389 -14.34 -10.29 -3.44
N ASP A 390 -14.39 -11.38 -4.22
CA ASP A 390 -13.26 -11.96 -4.92
C ASP A 390 -12.03 -12.23 -4.03
N ILE A 391 -12.26 -12.71 -2.79
CA ILE A 391 -11.21 -13.06 -1.84
C ILE A 391 -10.98 -14.55 -1.87
N PHE A 392 -9.72 -14.95 -2.09
CA PHE A 392 -9.31 -16.35 -2.13
C PHE A 392 -8.15 -16.62 -1.17
N THR A 393 -8.07 -17.87 -0.71
CA THR A 393 -6.86 -18.52 -0.19
C THR A 393 -6.51 -19.71 -1.11
N SER A 394 -5.52 -20.53 -0.76
CA SER A 394 -5.11 -21.68 -1.56
C SER A 394 -5.13 -23.01 -0.81
N ASP A 395 -5.18 -24.09 -1.60
CA ASP A 395 -4.80 -25.44 -1.20
C ASP A 395 -3.45 -25.44 -0.45
N ILE A 396 -2.43 -24.82 -1.04
CA ILE A 396 -1.08 -24.69 -0.51
C ILE A 396 -1.09 -24.01 0.86
N HIS A 397 -1.86 -22.94 1.06
CA HIS A 397 -1.90 -22.23 2.34
C HIS A 397 -2.51 -23.11 3.44
N LEU A 398 -3.71 -23.63 3.21
CA LEU A 398 -4.44 -24.47 4.16
C LEU A 398 -3.66 -25.74 4.54
N LEU A 399 -3.05 -26.41 3.56
CA LEU A 399 -2.22 -27.60 3.81
C LEU A 399 -0.98 -27.27 4.64
N ASN A 400 -0.35 -26.10 4.43
CA ASN A 400 0.78 -25.69 5.27
C ASN A 400 0.34 -25.29 6.70
N GLU A 401 -0.83 -24.67 6.88
CA GLU A 401 -1.37 -24.41 8.23
C GLU A 401 -1.63 -25.71 9.00
N LEU A 402 -2.29 -26.68 8.36
CA LEU A 402 -2.53 -28.02 8.93
C LEU A 402 -1.22 -28.75 9.26
N SER A 403 -0.22 -28.70 8.38
CA SER A 403 1.11 -29.27 8.64
C SER A 403 1.81 -28.60 9.82
N VAL A 404 1.84 -27.26 9.90
CA VAL A 404 2.47 -26.54 11.03
C VAL A 404 1.83 -26.91 12.36
N HIS A 405 0.49 -26.98 12.39
CA HIS A 405 -0.28 -27.37 13.58
C HIS A 405 -0.05 -28.85 13.96
N GLN A 406 -0.04 -29.77 12.99
CA GLN A 406 0.19 -31.20 13.26
C GLN A 406 1.62 -31.46 13.73
N LEU A 407 2.64 -30.95 13.02
CA LEU A 407 4.04 -31.15 13.36
C LEU A 407 4.39 -30.53 14.73
N ALA A 408 3.79 -29.39 15.08
CA ALA A 408 3.90 -28.81 16.41
C ALA A 408 3.40 -29.76 17.51
N ARG A 409 2.19 -30.32 17.34
CA ARG A 409 1.59 -31.22 18.33
C ARG A 409 2.30 -32.57 18.42
N THR A 410 2.76 -33.12 17.30
CA THR A 410 3.65 -34.31 17.27
C THR A 410 4.94 -34.03 18.02
N ALA A 411 5.61 -32.89 17.79
CA ALA A 411 6.82 -32.53 18.50
C ALA A 411 6.61 -32.45 20.03
N VAL A 412 5.56 -31.74 20.49
CA VAL A 412 5.20 -31.62 21.91
C VAL A 412 4.80 -32.95 22.55
N ALA A 413 4.22 -33.90 21.80
CA ALA A 413 3.80 -35.20 22.30
C ALA A 413 4.90 -36.27 22.31
N GLU A 414 5.84 -36.23 21.37
CA GLU A 414 6.78 -37.32 21.10
C GLU A 414 8.26 -36.97 21.35
N GLN A 415 8.67 -35.70 21.27
CA GLN A 415 10.06 -35.32 21.52
C GLN A 415 10.34 -35.04 23.00
N THR A 416 11.49 -35.50 23.48
CA THR A 416 12.01 -35.18 24.83
C THR A 416 13.27 -34.34 24.71
N VAL A 417 13.32 -33.20 25.41
CA VAL A 417 14.54 -32.38 25.54
C VAL A 417 15.53 -33.06 26.48
N LEU A 418 16.60 -33.59 25.88
CA LEU A 418 17.72 -34.18 26.61
C LEU A 418 18.68 -33.11 27.13
N VAL A 419 19.42 -33.46 28.19
CA VAL A 419 20.45 -32.64 28.83
C VAL A 419 21.72 -33.48 28.92
N PHE A 420 22.88 -32.88 28.64
CA PHE A 420 24.18 -33.53 28.58
C PHE A 420 25.15 -32.89 29.59
N PRO A 421 25.14 -33.31 30.87
CA PRO A 421 25.95 -32.65 31.91
C PRO A 421 27.44 -32.58 31.61
N GLU A 422 27.99 -33.59 30.94
CA GLU A 422 29.40 -33.67 30.50
C GLU A 422 29.81 -32.58 29.49
N ARG A 423 28.82 -31.92 28.85
CA ARG A 423 29.01 -30.85 27.87
C ARG A 423 28.49 -29.49 28.37
N ALA A 424 27.92 -29.45 29.58
CA ALA A 424 27.28 -28.27 30.13
C ALA A 424 28.32 -27.16 30.37
N GLN A 425 28.00 -25.95 29.93
CA GLN A 425 28.79 -24.75 30.18
C GLN A 425 28.15 -23.94 31.30
N GLU A 426 28.97 -23.37 32.20
CA GLU A 426 28.47 -22.46 33.23
C GLU A 426 27.86 -21.19 32.61
N ARG A 427 27.02 -20.51 33.37
CA ARG A 427 26.34 -19.28 32.92
C ARG A 427 26.92 -18.05 33.59
N ASP A 428 27.58 -17.20 32.80
CA ASP A 428 28.10 -15.90 33.24
C ASP A 428 26.99 -14.89 33.62
N ILE A 429 25.75 -15.14 33.17
CA ILE A 429 24.59 -14.25 33.32
C ILE A 429 23.40 -15.06 33.89
N PRO A 430 22.70 -14.57 34.93
CA PRO A 430 21.45 -15.18 35.42
C PRO A 430 20.41 -15.37 34.31
N ALA A 431 19.58 -16.41 34.40
CA ALA A 431 18.49 -16.64 33.45
C ALA A 431 17.36 -15.61 33.68
N GLY A 432 16.86 -15.00 32.61
CA GLY A 432 15.68 -14.14 32.66
C GLY A 432 14.39 -14.94 32.84
N ASP A 433 13.32 -14.27 33.30
CA ASP A 433 12.06 -14.90 33.73
C ASP A 433 11.57 -16.03 32.80
N ALA A 434 11.43 -15.73 31.50
CA ALA A 434 10.94 -16.69 30.49
C ALA A 434 11.85 -17.92 30.34
N VAL A 435 13.17 -17.71 30.35
CA VAL A 435 14.18 -18.76 30.20
C VAL A 435 14.26 -19.62 31.46
N SER A 436 14.06 -19.02 32.63
CA SER A 436 14.02 -19.76 33.91
C SER A 436 12.90 -20.81 33.92
N VAL A 437 11.70 -20.46 33.43
CA VAL A 437 10.57 -21.40 33.35
C VAL A 437 10.77 -22.43 32.23
N LEU A 438 11.18 -21.99 31.02
CA LEU A 438 11.49 -22.90 29.91
C LEU A 438 12.56 -23.95 30.29
N SER A 439 13.55 -23.59 31.10
CA SER A 439 14.60 -24.51 31.56
C SER A 439 14.09 -25.64 32.47
N GLN A 440 12.96 -25.44 33.14
CA GLN A 440 12.31 -26.40 34.02
C GLN A 440 11.31 -27.28 33.26
N ASP A 441 10.45 -26.64 32.46
CA ASP A 441 9.42 -27.30 31.64
C ASP A 441 10.02 -28.14 30.50
N LYS A 442 11.06 -27.61 29.84
CA LYS A 442 11.80 -28.26 28.76
C LYS A 442 10.95 -28.64 27.52
N SER A 443 9.87 -27.93 27.21
CA SER A 443 9.12 -28.17 25.98
C SER A 443 10.02 -28.23 24.73
N PRO A 444 9.86 -29.24 23.85
CA PRO A 444 10.63 -29.36 22.61
C PRO A 444 10.28 -28.27 21.58
N VAL A 445 9.11 -27.63 21.70
CA VAL A 445 8.74 -26.46 20.90
C VAL A 445 8.15 -25.39 21.81
N ALA A 446 8.66 -24.16 21.74
CA ALA A 446 8.18 -23.06 22.58
C ALA A 446 8.22 -21.71 21.87
N ILE A 447 7.33 -20.81 22.28
CA ILE A 447 7.28 -19.41 21.82
C ILE A 447 7.73 -18.50 22.96
N LEU A 448 8.75 -17.67 22.71
CA LEU A 448 9.30 -16.72 23.68
C LEU A 448 8.95 -15.29 23.27
N SER A 449 7.89 -14.74 23.87
CA SER A 449 7.34 -13.42 23.55
C SER A 449 7.91 -12.30 24.42
N GLY A 450 8.10 -11.13 23.82
CA GLY A 450 8.23 -9.88 24.57
C GLY A 450 8.59 -8.67 23.72
N ARG A 451 8.01 -7.51 24.04
CA ARG A 451 8.37 -6.22 23.42
C ARG A 451 9.79 -5.80 23.78
N GLY A 452 10.48 -5.12 22.88
CA GLY A 452 11.84 -4.62 23.13
C GLY A 452 12.47 -3.94 21.92
N GLY A 453 13.65 -3.34 22.13
CA GLY A 453 14.49 -2.84 21.06
C GLY A 453 15.30 -3.96 20.40
N ALA A 454 16.12 -3.61 19.39
CA ALA A 454 17.03 -4.58 18.77
C ALA A 454 18.00 -5.20 19.80
N GLN A 455 18.57 -4.38 20.70
CA GLN A 455 19.41 -4.84 21.79
C GLN A 455 18.68 -5.89 22.66
N THR A 456 17.51 -5.55 23.20
CA THR A 456 16.71 -6.44 24.06
C THR A 456 16.39 -7.79 23.41
N LEU A 457 16.26 -7.83 22.08
CA LEU A 457 16.04 -9.07 21.34
C LEU A 457 17.31 -9.92 21.23
N ARG A 458 18.47 -9.29 21.04
CA ARG A 458 19.80 -9.94 21.11
C ARG A 458 20.06 -10.49 22.50
N ASP A 459 19.87 -9.68 23.54
CA ASP A 459 20.08 -10.05 24.96
C ASP A 459 19.27 -11.31 25.35
N ARG A 460 18.02 -11.43 24.86
CA ARG A 460 17.18 -12.60 25.10
C ARG A 460 17.53 -13.82 24.26
N THR A 461 17.94 -13.61 23.00
CA THR A 461 18.42 -14.69 22.13
C THR A 461 19.70 -15.30 22.71
N GLU A 462 20.54 -14.46 23.31
CA GLU A 462 21.72 -14.82 24.08
C GLU A 462 21.37 -15.60 25.35
N ASP A 463 20.40 -15.15 26.16
CA ASP A 463 19.92 -15.89 27.34
C ASP A 463 19.42 -17.32 27.00
N VAL A 464 18.69 -17.47 25.89
CA VAL A 464 18.25 -18.79 25.38
C VAL A 464 19.43 -19.63 24.88
N ALA A 465 20.40 -19.04 24.19
CA ALA A 465 21.61 -19.75 23.76
C ALA A 465 22.45 -20.22 24.96
N MET A 466 22.56 -19.41 26.00
CA MET A 466 23.20 -19.78 27.28
C MET A 466 22.42 -20.88 28.01
N MET A 467 21.08 -20.88 27.96
CA MET A 467 20.27 -22.00 28.49
C MET A 467 20.63 -23.31 27.80
N ALA A 468 20.61 -23.35 26.47
CA ALA A 468 20.93 -24.55 25.69
C ALA A 468 22.36 -25.05 25.95
N ARG A 469 23.36 -24.15 26.00
CA ARG A 469 24.74 -24.50 26.36
C ARG A 469 24.89 -25.00 27.80
N SER A 470 24.14 -24.44 28.76
CA SER A 470 24.09 -24.95 30.14
C SER A 470 23.39 -26.31 30.27
N GLN A 471 22.61 -26.70 29.25
CA GLN A 471 22.09 -28.05 29.09
C GLN A 471 23.04 -28.97 28.30
N GLY A 472 24.22 -28.49 27.89
CA GLY A 472 25.20 -29.24 27.10
C GLY A 472 24.82 -29.47 25.64
N ARG A 473 23.95 -28.60 25.09
CA ARG A 473 23.35 -28.73 23.76
C ARG A 473 23.97 -27.73 22.80
N GLU A 474 24.17 -28.14 21.55
CA GLU A 474 24.59 -27.23 20.47
C GLU A 474 23.48 -26.22 20.15
N VAL A 475 23.88 -25.04 19.68
CA VAL A 475 22.97 -23.92 19.36
C VAL A 475 23.11 -23.53 17.90
N MET A 476 21.97 -23.27 17.26
CA MET A 476 21.87 -22.60 15.97
C MET A 476 20.84 -21.48 16.06
N VAL A 477 21.17 -20.30 15.55
CA VAL A 477 20.27 -19.13 15.54
C VAL A 477 19.92 -18.77 14.11
N ILE A 478 18.63 -18.69 13.79
CA ILE A 478 18.13 -18.41 12.45
C ILE A 478 17.68 -16.94 12.39
N ALA A 479 18.49 -16.10 11.77
CA ALA A 479 18.26 -14.66 11.65
C ALA A 479 17.30 -14.32 10.50
N ALA A 480 16.27 -13.50 10.79
CA ALA A 480 15.20 -13.21 9.83
C ALA A 480 15.62 -12.42 8.57
N ASP A 481 16.71 -11.63 8.68
CA ASP A 481 17.37 -10.91 7.59
C ASP A 481 18.88 -10.70 7.89
N GLY A 482 19.67 -10.37 6.86
CA GLY A 482 21.13 -10.23 6.99
C GLY A 482 21.59 -9.14 7.96
N ARG A 483 20.80 -8.07 8.15
CA ARG A 483 21.12 -7.01 9.12
C ARG A 483 20.92 -7.50 10.54
N SER A 484 19.87 -8.28 10.78
CA SER A 484 19.59 -8.95 12.04
C SER A 484 20.67 -10.01 12.33
N GLY A 485 21.11 -10.75 11.31
CA GLY A 485 22.17 -11.75 11.45
C GLY A 485 23.53 -11.14 11.80
N GLN A 486 23.92 -10.04 11.15
CA GLN A 486 25.14 -9.30 11.50
C GLN A 486 25.05 -8.78 12.94
N PHE A 487 23.94 -8.14 13.31
CA PHE A 487 23.73 -7.61 14.66
C PHE A 487 23.75 -8.70 15.74
N LEU A 488 23.14 -9.88 15.51
CA LEU A 488 23.23 -10.99 16.46
C LEU A 488 24.68 -11.51 16.58
N SER A 489 25.43 -11.55 15.48
CA SER A 489 26.82 -12.01 15.44
C SER A 489 27.83 -11.06 16.12
N GLU A 490 27.43 -9.85 16.51
CA GLU A 490 28.23 -8.95 17.37
C GLU A 490 28.33 -9.46 18.82
N SER A 491 27.43 -10.36 19.26
CA SER A 491 27.53 -11.01 20.57
C SER A 491 28.59 -12.12 20.55
N PRO A 492 29.56 -12.15 21.48
CA PRO A 492 30.50 -13.27 21.64
C PRO A 492 29.81 -14.61 21.90
N HIS A 493 28.62 -14.59 22.51
CA HIS A 493 27.88 -15.80 22.83
C HIS A 493 27.12 -16.34 21.61
N LEU A 494 26.78 -15.52 20.62
CA LEU A 494 26.04 -15.92 19.40
C LEU A 494 26.93 -16.06 18.15
N ALA A 495 28.11 -15.41 18.14
CA ALA A 495 29.06 -15.46 17.02
C ALA A 495 29.38 -16.91 16.60
N GLY A 496 29.40 -17.17 15.29
CA GLY A 496 29.61 -18.52 14.73
C GLY A 496 28.39 -19.44 14.71
N HIS A 497 27.31 -19.11 15.44
CA HIS A 497 26.09 -19.91 15.50
C HIS A 497 24.90 -19.34 14.68
N VAL A 498 25.09 -18.19 14.03
CA VAL A 498 24.03 -17.49 13.29
C VAL A 498 24.00 -17.93 11.81
N MET A 499 22.87 -18.51 11.40
CA MET A 499 22.50 -18.79 10.01
C MET A 499 21.48 -17.74 9.54
N LEU A 500 21.55 -17.31 8.28
CA LEU A 500 20.52 -16.45 7.69
C LEU A 500 19.36 -17.29 7.19
N ARG A 501 18.12 -16.87 7.46
CA ARG A 501 16.89 -17.52 6.95
C ARG A 501 16.91 -17.73 5.43
N SER A 502 17.52 -16.82 4.66
CA SER A 502 17.67 -16.93 3.20
C SER A 502 18.66 -18.00 2.72
N GLN A 503 19.35 -18.69 3.63
CA GLN A 503 20.21 -19.85 3.34
C GLN A 503 19.46 -21.18 3.59
N MET A 504 18.25 -21.14 4.16
CA MET A 504 17.46 -22.32 4.51
C MET A 504 16.85 -22.98 3.27
N ASN A 505 16.97 -24.31 3.19
CA ASN A 505 16.54 -25.13 2.06
C ASN A 505 16.30 -26.59 2.49
N ALA A 506 15.92 -27.44 1.55
CA ALA A 506 15.68 -28.87 1.80
C ALA A 506 16.94 -29.64 2.29
N ASP A 507 18.14 -29.14 2.00
CA ASP A 507 19.42 -29.73 2.39
C ASP A 507 19.93 -29.22 3.75
N THR A 508 19.21 -28.30 4.40
CA THR A 508 19.61 -27.72 5.69
C THR A 508 19.61 -28.79 6.78
N VAL A 509 20.73 -28.89 7.50
CA VAL A 509 20.94 -29.79 8.64
C VAL A 509 20.86 -28.97 9.92
N LEU A 510 20.05 -29.43 10.88
CA LEU A 510 19.92 -28.83 12.21
C LEU A 510 20.76 -29.64 13.23
N PRO A 511 21.27 -29.02 14.31
CA PRO A 511 22.11 -29.69 15.29
C PRO A 511 21.35 -30.83 15.99
N VAL A 512 21.90 -32.05 15.93
CA VAL A 512 21.28 -33.26 16.50
C VAL A 512 21.13 -33.11 18.01
N GLN A 513 19.90 -33.23 18.50
CA GLN A 513 19.50 -32.98 19.90
C GLN A 513 19.85 -31.58 20.44
N GLY A 514 20.25 -30.66 19.56
CA GLY A 514 20.56 -29.26 19.86
C GLY A 514 19.32 -28.38 20.05
N THR A 515 19.53 -27.07 20.14
CA THR A 515 18.48 -26.04 20.24
C THR A 515 18.60 -25.06 19.08
N VAL A 516 17.49 -24.86 18.37
CA VAL A 516 17.38 -23.97 17.21
C VAL A 516 16.49 -22.79 17.58
N ILE A 517 17.06 -21.58 17.55
CA ILE A 517 16.41 -20.35 17.97
C ILE A 517 16.08 -19.51 16.74
N VAL A 518 14.80 -19.23 16.50
CA VAL A 518 14.34 -18.40 15.39
C VAL A 518 14.20 -16.95 15.87
N ASP A 519 15.06 -16.06 15.37
CA ASP A 519 14.92 -14.61 15.57
C ASP A 519 13.73 -14.08 14.76
N ARG A 520 12.89 -13.24 15.39
CA ARG A 520 11.70 -12.61 14.79
C ARG A 520 10.80 -13.62 14.08
N ALA A 521 10.40 -14.66 14.81
CA ALA A 521 9.52 -15.72 14.33
C ALA A 521 8.20 -15.19 13.74
N GLU A 522 7.76 -13.98 14.12
CA GLU A 522 6.61 -13.31 13.50
C GLU A 522 6.78 -13.01 11.99
N ARG A 523 7.98 -13.21 11.42
CA ARG A 523 8.32 -13.04 10.00
C ARG A 523 8.46 -14.35 9.21
N LEU A 524 8.32 -15.52 9.84
CA LEU A 524 8.31 -16.80 9.13
C LEU A 524 7.02 -16.98 8.32
N SER A 525 7.18 -17.49 7.10
CA SER A 525 6.10 -18.12 6.34
C SER A 525 5.81 -19.53 6.89
N LEU A 526 4.60 -20.03 6.60
CA LEU A 526 4.20 -21.39 6.98
C LEU A 526 5.15 -22.43 6.39
N LYS A 527 5.51 -22.29 5.12
CA LYS A 527 6.43 -23.17 4.37
C LYS A 527 7.83 -23.26 4.97
N GLU A 528 8.41 -22.14 5.41
CA GLU A 528 9.67 -22.12 6.17
C GLU A 528 9.50 -22.85 7.53
N THR A 529 8.31 -22.76 8.14
CA THR A 529 8.02 -23.34 9.46
C THR A 529 7.81 -24.86 9.39
N VAL A 530 7.09 -25.36 8.37
CA VAL A 530 6.98 -26.80 8.08
C VAL A 530 8.38 -27.40 7.93
N LEU A 531 9.22 -26.82 7.07
CA LEU A 531 10.59 -27.27 6.85
C LEU A 531 11.41 -27.28 8.16
N LEU A 532 11.30 -26.25 9.00
CA LEU A 532 11.98 -26.23 10.30
C LEU A 532 11.49 -27.32 11.24
N GLN A 533 10.18 -27.56 11.32
CA GLN A 533 9.60 -28.58 12.19
C GLN A 533 9.94 -30.00 11.71
N GLU A 534 9.86 -30.29 10.41
CA GLU A 534 10.29 -31.57 9.83
C GLU A 534 11.77 -31.86 10.15
N LYS A 535 12.65 -30.87 9.97
CA LYS A 535 14.08 -31.00 10.28
C LYS A 535 14.36 -31.12 11.78
N ALA A 536 13.62 -30.41 12.63
CA ALA A 536 13.78 -30.47 14.08
C ALA A 536 13.28 -31.80 14.66
N LEU A 537 12.14 -32.31 14.15
CA LEU A 537 11.65 -33.66 14.42
C LEU A 537 12.71 -34.70 14.04
N SER A 538 13.23 -34.64 12.81
CA SER A 538 14.26 -35.54 12.29
C SER A 538 15.57 -35.52 13.10
N ALA A 539 15.96 -34.34 13.61
CA ALA A 539 17.20 -34.14 14.37
C ALA A 539 17.04 -34.34 15.89
N GLY A 540 15.83 -34.50 16.42
CA GLY A 540 15.56 -34.42 17.86
C GLY A 540 15.82 -33.04 18.47
N ALA A 541 15.87 -31.98 17.65
CA ALA A 541 16.24 -30.63 18.06
C ALA A 541 15.05 -29.85 18.66
N GLN A 542 15.32 -29.01 19.66
CA GLN A 542 14.31 -28.10 20.24
C GLN A 542 14.15 -26.85 19.36
N LEU A 543 12.92 -26.42 19.11
CA LEU A 543 12.60 -25.18 18.39
C LEU A 543 12.12 -24.08 19.34
N ILE A 544 12.83 -22.96 19.38
CA ILE A 544 12.45 -21.76 20.15
C ILE A 544 12.13 -20.62 19.19
N PHE A 545 10.88 -20.16 19.19
CA PHE A 545 10.39 -19.09 18.33
C PHE A 545 10.38 -17.75 19.09
N MET A 546 11.29 -16.83 18.76
CA MET A 546 11.36 -15.51 19.43
C MET A 546 10.34 -14.55 18.80
N ASP A 547 9.35 -14.13 19.58
CA ASP A 547 8.27 -13.24 19.17
C ASP A 547 8.46 -11.83 19.75
N THR A 548 8.66 -10.84 18.88
CA THR A 548 8.90 -9.45 19.32
C THR A 548 7.64 -8.69 19.76
N GLU A 549 6.45 -9.31 19.68
CA GLU A 549 5.14 -8.68 19.81
C GLU A 549 4.90 -7.49 18.85
N ASN A 550 5.72 -7.34 17.81
CA ASN A 550 5.50 -6.31 16.79
C ASN A 550 4.27 -6.64 15.92
N ARG A 551 3.75 -5.60 15.25
CA ARG A 551 2.52 -5.68 14.47
C ARG A 551 2.61 -6.75 13.37
N GLN A 552 1.91 -7.86 13.58
CA GLN A 552 1.91 -9.02 12.69
C GLN A 552 1.26 -8.73 11.34
N GLY A 553 1.66 -9.49 10.31
CA GLY A 553 0.84 -9.72 9.13
C GLY A 553 -0.23 -10.77 9.43
N THR A 554 -1.35 -10.72 8.70
CA THR A 554 -2.40 -11.75 8.81
C THR A 554 -1.85 -13.11 8.38
N GLY A 555 -2.06 -14.14 9.22
CA GLY A 555 -1.56 -15.52 9.04
C GLY A 555 -0.07 -15.61 8.71
N ASN A 556 0.75 -15.15 9.65
CA ASN A 556 2.11 -15.64 9.76
C ASN A 556 2.11 -17.02 10.45
N ALA A 557 3.18 -17.80 10.31
CA ALA A 557 3.21 -19.12 10.95
C ALA A 557 3.05 -19.06 12.47
N LEU A 558 3.48 -17.95 13.07
CA LEU A 558 3.38 -17.70 14.50
C LEU A 558 1.93 -17.61 15.03
N SER A 559 0.91 -17.28 14.23
CA SER A 559 -0.48 -17.38 14.69
C SER A 559 -0.92 -18.84 14.78
N VAL A 560 -0.65 -19.64 13.76
CA VAL A 560 -0.96 -21.08 13.73
C VAL A 560 -0.23 -21.85 14.84
N LEU A 561 1.04 -21.50 15.10
CA LEU A 561 1.82 -22.03 16.22
C LEU A 561 1.19 -21.70 17.60
N LYS A 562 0.48 -20.57 17.74
CA LYS A 562 -0.23 -20.19 18.97
C LYS A 562 -1.61 -20.86 19.08
N GLU A 563 -2.27 -21.09 17.96
CA GLU A 563 -3.54 -21.83 17.87
C GLU A 563 -3.36 -23.35 18.09
N ALA A 564 -2.15 -23.87 17.87
CA ALA A 564 -1.75 -25.25 18.16
C ALA A 564 -1.43 -25.53 19.65
N ASP A 565 -1.79 -24.62 20.57
CA ASP A 565 -1.53 -24.69 22.03
C ASP A 565 -0.06 -24.94 22.43
N ILE A 566 0.90 -24.47 21.62
CA ILE A 566 2.34 -24.57 21.95
C ILE A 566 2.66 -23.73 23.19
N PRO A 567 3.48 -24.23 24.15
CA PRO A 567 3.89 -23.49 25.33
C PRO A 567 4.49 -22.10 25.03
N GLN A 568 3.96 -21.07 25.69
CA GLN A 568 4.34 -19.67 25.49
C GLN A 568 4.94 -19.09 26.78
N TYR A 569 6.16 -18.57 26.70
CA TYR A 569 6.88 -17.93 27.79
C TYR A 569 7.08 -16.44 27.49
N ARG A 570 7.03 -15.59 28.53
CA ARG A 570 7.06 -14.14 28.35
C ARG A 570 8.13 -13.47 29.19
N PHE A 571 8.90 -12.59 28.57
CA PHE A 571 9.86 -11.73 29.27
C PHE A 571 9.13 -10.49 29.83
N TYR A 572 9.31 -10.22 31.13
CA TYR A 572 8.77 -9.03 31.78
C TYR A 572 9.86 -7.92 31.89
N GLY A 573 9.58 -6.85 32.62
CA GLY A 573 10.58 -5.85 33.04
C GLY A 573 11.21 -4.94 31.98
N THR A 574 10.82 -5.01 30.70
CA THR A 574 11.49 -4.22 29.64
C THR A 574 11.06 -2.76 29.62
N GLN A 575 12.02 -1.84 29.71
CA GLN A 575 11.77 -0.41 29.47
C GLN A 575 11.36 -0.18 28.00
N LEU A 576 10.16 0.36 27.80
CA LEU A 576 9.71 0.82 26.49
C LEU A 576 10.28 2.22 26.21
N PRO A 577 10.66 2.55 24.96
CA PRO A 577 11.18 3.87 24.61
C PRO A 577 10.10 4.94 24.76
N GLU A 578 10.49 6.16 25.13
CA GLU A 578 9.60 7.31 25.19
C GLU A 578 9.11 7.70 23.78
N VAL A 579 7.80 7.63 23.53
CA VAL A 579 7.20 7.96 22.23
C VAL A 579 6.53 9.32 22.27
N ARG A 580 7.23 10.36 21.81
CA ARG A 580 6.67 11.71 21.65
C ARG A 580 5.82 11.80 20.39
N LEU A 581 4.51 11.64 20.51
CA LEU A 581 3.57 11.77 19.39
C LEU A 581 3.22 13.23 19.11
N ILE A 582 3.60 13.72 17.91
CA ILE A 582 3.24 15.06 17.41
C ILE A 582 2.16 14.89 16.33
N SER A 583 0.96 15.42 16.59
CA SER A 583 -0.18 15.30 15.68
C SER A 583 -0.33 16.55 14.82
N GLU A 584 0.08 16.45 13.56
CA GLU A 584 -0.08 17.50 12.54
C GLU A 584 -1.02 17.00 11.44
N ALA A 585 -2.14 17.67 11.24
CA ALA A 585 -3.19 17.22 10.33
C ALA A 585 -2.75 17.30 8.86
N ASP A 586 -2.09 18.39 8.44
CA ASP A 586 -1.68 18.55 7.05
C ASP A 586 -0.44 17.72 6.70
N LYS A 587 -0.48 17.09 5.53
CA LYS A 587 0.60 16.23 5.03
C LYS A 587 1.90 17.01 4.79
N ARG A 588 1.83 18.26 4.32
CA ARG A 588 3.00 19.08 3.98
C ARG A 588 3.62 19.68 5.24
N SER A 589 2.80 20.18 6.17
CA SER A 589 3.25 20.62 7.50
C SER A 589 3.91 19.49 8.28
N ARG A 590 3.33 18.28 8.29
CA ARG A 590 3.86 17.11 9.01
C ARG A 590 5.26 16.73 8.54
N TYR A 591 5.50 16.70 7.22
CA TYR A 591 6.85 16.47 6.68
C TYR A 591 7.79 17.66 6.89
N GLY A 592 7.28 18.89 6.96
CA GLY A 592 8.07 20.07 7.34
C GLY A 592 8.63 19.97 8.77
N GLN A 593 7.77 19.67 9.73
CA GLN A 593 8.15 19.48 11.14
C GLN A 593 9.10 18.29 11.31
N LEU A 594 8.84 17.15 10.64
CA LEU A 594 9.73 15.98 10.66
C LEU A 594 11.15 16.31 10.14
N ALA A 595 11.25 17.08 9.04
CA ALA A 595 12.54 17.49 8.50
C ALA A 595 13.29 18.45 9.43
N GLN A 596 12.59 19.40 10.06
CA GLN A 596 13.18 20.33 11.02
C GLN A 596 13.71 19.61 12.27
N GLU A 597 12.93 18.71 12.85
CA GLU A 597 13.34 17.95 14.05
C GLU A 597 14.47 16.96 13.74
N TYR A 598 14.48 16.34 12.54
CA TYR A 598 15.58 15.51 12.07
C TYR A 598 16.89 16.31 11.97
N VAL A 599 16.85 17.48 11.30
CA VAL A 599 18.03 18.35 11.16
C VAL A 599 18.51 18.87 12.52
N ARG A 600 17.61 19.24 13.42
CA ARG A 600 17.96 19.68 14.79
C ARG A 600 18.70 18.58 15.56
N LEU A 601 18.09 17.39 15.69
CA LEU A 601 18.65 16.29 16.45
C LEU A 601 19.95 15.74 15.82
N SER A 602 20.09 15.80 14.49
CA SER A 602 21.32 15.44 13.79
C SER A 602 22.44 16.48 14.00
N ALA A 603 22.12 17.78 14.02
CA ALA A 603 23.07 18.84 14.36
C ALA A 603 23.51 18.80 15.84
N GLU A 604 22.68 18.25 16.72
CA GLU A 604 23.02 17.90 18.11
C GLU A 604 23.93 16.66 18.24
N GLY A 605 24.37 16.06 17.12
CA GLY A 605 25.30 14.93 17.10
C GLY A 605 24.69 13.61 17.54
N ARG A 606 23.36 13.48 17.50
CA ARG A 606 22.65 12.25 17.90
C ARG A 606 22.47 11.31 16.70
N ASP A 607 22.40 10.01 16.97
CA ASP A 607 21.92 9.03 16.00
C ASP A 607 20.40 9.19 15.79
N VAL A 608 20.00 9.59 14.58
CA VAL A 608 18.61 9.89 14.22
C VAL A 608 18.26 9.21 12.91
N VAL A 609 17.10 8.54 12.86
CA VAL A 609 16.59 7.90 11.65
C VAL A 609 15.15 8.34 11.40
N ALA A 610 14.90 9.09 10.32
CA ALA A 610 13.54 9.40 9.88
C ALA A 610 12.94 8.18 9.14
N GLN A 611 11.77 7.72 9.59
CA GLN A 611 11.03 6.61 8.96
C GLN A 611 9.63 7.04 8.54
N VAL A 612 9.20 6.62 7.34
CA VAL A 612 7.90 6.97 6.75
C VAL A 612 7.34 5.74 6.03
N THR A 613 6.06 5.42 6.25
CA THR A 613 5.45 4.20 5.73
C THR A 613 4.97 4.32 4.27
N GLY A 614 5.37 3.33 3.45
CA GLY A 614 4.84 3.09 2.11
C GLY A 614 5.62 3.76 0.98
N LYS A 615 5.45 3.26 -0.26
CA LYS A 615 6.05 3.81 -1.51
C LYS A 615 5.44 5.18 -1.93
N ARG A 616 4.88 5.92 -0.96
CA ARG A 616 4.06 7.17 -0.99
C ARG A 616 4.69 8.58 -0.83
N PRO A 617 5.99 8.80 -0.49
CA PRO A 617 6.47 10.13 -0.07
C PRO A 617 6.60 11.12 -1.24
N ASP A 618 5.89 12.25 -1.18
CA ASP A 618 5.83 13.19 -2.31
C ASP A 618 7.03 14.13 -2.39
N ALA A 619 7.23 14.72 -3.57
CA ALA A 619 8.40 15.54 -3.95
C ALA A 619 8.87 16.51 -2.85
N SER A 620 7.90 17.14 -2.17
CA SER A 620 8.13 18.12 -1.10
C SER A 620 8.93 17.60 0.10
N ALA A 621 9.01 16.28 0.32
CA ALA A 621 9.85 15.69 1.37
C ALA A 621 11.32 15.56 0.94
N GLY A 622 11.57 15.09 -0.28
CA GLY A 622 12.92 14.97 -0.85
C GLY A 622 13.63 16.31 -1.01
N ARG A 623 12.88 17.40 -1.25
CA ARG A 623 13.44 18.77 -1.28
C ARG A 623 13.68 19.39 0.11
N ARG A 624 13.57 18.63 1.22
CA ARG A 624 13.69 19.17 2.60
C ARG A 624 14.43 18.28 3.59
N CYS A 625 14.36 16.96 3.45
CA CYS A 625 15.29 16.06 4.13
C CYS A 625 16.52 15.84 3.24
N PRO A 626 17.73 16.26 3.65
CA PRO A 626 18.95 15.76 3.02
C PRO A 626 19.05 14.26 3.36
N THR A 627 18.73 13.39 2.42
CA THR A 627 18.86 11.94 2.60
C THR A 627 20.34 11.56 2.61
N PRO A 628 20.88 10.99 3.70
CA PRO A 628 22.10 10.22 3.59
C PRO A 628 21.79 8.97 2.74
N ALA A 629 22.52 8.80 1.63
CA ALA A 629 22.52 7.54 0.91
C ALA A 629 23.19 6.47 1.79
N ILE A 630 22.78 5.21 1.65
CA ILE A 630 23.45 4.10 2.33
C ILE A 630 24.79 3.86 1.61
N GLY A 631 25.89 4.28 2.24
CA GLY A 631 27.24 4.06 1.75
C GLY A 631 28.24 4.89 2.56
N GLU A 632 29.18 4.22 3.21
CA GLU A 632 30.28 4.90 3.91
C GLU A 632 31.20 5.60 2.92
N LYS A 633 31.42 6.90 3.13
CA LYS A 633 32.67 7.61 2.79
C LYS A 633 32.76 8.93 3.54
N GLN A 634 33.99 9.37 3.77
CA GLN A 634 34.37 10.34 4.79
C GLN A 634 35.00 11.59 4.14
N PHE A 635 35.05 12.72 4.87
CA PHE A 635 35.77 13.98 4.55
C PHE A 635 35.18 14.88 3.42
N PRO A 636 35.58 16.16 3.32
CA PRO A 636 36.03 17.10 4.38
C PRO A 636 35.39 18.53 4.31
N SER A 637 35.65 19.33 5.36
CA SER A 637 35.80 20.81 5.37
C SER A 637 34.76 21.74 4.72
N ILE A 638 34.17 22.63 5.53
CA ILE A 638 33.33 23.76 5.10
C ILE A 638 34.20 25.01 4.77
N PRO A 639 34.05 25.63 3.60
CA PRO A 639 34.48 27.02 3.35
C PRO A 639 33.42 28.02 3.85
N ALA A 640 33.85 29.14 4.43
CA ALA A 640 32.97 30.12 5.07
C ALA A 640 32.42 31.19 4.10
N PHE A 641 31.28 31.78 4.47
CA PHE A 641 30.91 33.15 4.05
C PHE A 641 30.42 33.93 5.27
N LEU A 642 31.07 35.06 5.54
CA LEU A 642 30.83 35.94 6.69
C LEU A 642 30.20 37.27 6.29
N SER A 643 29.64 37.93 7.32
CA SER A 643 29.41 39.38 7.53
C SER A 643 27.95 39.85 7.44
N LYS A 644 27.48 40.88 8.18
CA LYS A 644 27.97 41.64 9.36
C LYS A 644 26.74 42.39 9.95
N SER A 645 26.65 42.82 11.21
CA SER A 645 27.42 42.59 12.46
C SER A 645 26.39 42.27 13.56
N SER A 646 26.19 42.85 14.76
CA SER A 646 26.87 43.69 15.78
C SER A 646 25.93 43.68 17.02
N GLU A 647 26.28 43.88 18.29
CA GLU A 647 27.53 43.97 19.08
C GLU A 647 27.13 43.83 20.59
N GLY A 648 28.07 43.79 21.55
CA GLY A 648 27.72 43.93 22.98
C GLY A 648 28.39 43.01 24.04
N ASN A 649 29.72 43.10 24.18
CA ASN A 649 30.55 42.83 25.37
C ASN A 649 30.34 41.57 26.28
N THR A 650 31.45 40.84 26.44
CA THR A 650 32.18 40.52 27.70
C THR A 650 31.53 40.89 29.07
N MET A 651 31.76 40.15 30.16
CA MET A 651 32.99 39.42 30.54
C MET A 651 32.76 38.24 31.52
N GLN A 652 33.75 37.35 31.64
CA GLN A 652 33.83 36.32 32.70
C GLN A 652 34.22 36.92 34.07
N ILE A 653 33.93 36.19 35.16
CA ILE A 653 34.92 35.78 36.20
C ILE A 653 34.31 34.74 37.17
N ILE A 654 35.15 33.87 37.72
CA ILE A 654 34.81 32.79 38.67
C ILE A 654 35.18 33.22 40.09
N HIS A 655 34.36 32.91 41.11
CA HIS A 655 34.84 32.36 42.39
C HIS A 655 33.75 31.71 43.27
N LYS A 656 34.15 30.75 44.11
CA LYS A 656 33.36 30.13 45.17
C LYS A 656 33.51 30.92 46.49
N ILE A 657 32.56 30.77 47.42
CA ILE A 657 32.80 30.66 48.88
C ILE A 657 31.54 30.08 49.57
N HIS A 658 31.67 29.61 50.81
CA HIS A 658 30.63 28.88 51.55
C HIS A 658 30.39 29.42 52.97
N MET A 659 29.13 29.36 53.40
CA MET A 659 28.62 29.16 54.77
C MET A 659 29.22 29.95 55.97
N ARG A 660 28.38 30.82 56.57
CA ARG A 660 27.89 30.78 57.98
C ARG A 660 27.08 32.07 58.26
N ARG A 661 26.24 32.23 59.30
CA ARG A 661 25.33 31.41 60.16
C ARG A 661 24.74 32.42 61.19
N TRP A 662 23.86 31.99 62.11
CA TRP A 662 23.14 32.78 63.15
C TRP A 662 21.86 33.46 62.59
N LEU A 663 20.63 33.18 63.06
CA LEU A 663 20.00 33.28 64.41
C LEU A 663 19.66 34.76 64.74
N LEU A 664 18.47 35.15 65.25
CA LEU A 664 17.44 34.42 66.02
C LEU A 664 15.97 34.70 65.49
N PRO A 665 14.83 34.79 66.25
CA PRO A 665 13.59 34.10 65.82
C PRO A 665 12.30 34.97 65.72
N GLY A 666 11.15 34.36 65.37
CA GLY A 666 9.84 34.81 65.87
C GLY A 666 8.65 34.82 64.89
N LEU A 667 7.72 33.87 65.09
CA LEU A 667 6.26 34.02 64.98
C LEU A 667 5.67 35.02 63.96
N LEU A 668 5.68 34.67 62.67
CA LEU A 668 4.67 35.10 61.68
C LEU A 668 4.73 34.16 60.45
N GLY A 669 3.75 33.26 60.30
CA GLY A 669 3.79 32.27 59.21
C GLY A 669 2.75 31.14 59.21
N LEU A 670 1.77 31.13 60.11
CA LEU A 670 0.74 30.07 60.19
C LEU A 670 -0.41 30.29 59.19
N ALA A 671 -0.06 30.57 57.92
CA ALA A 671 -1.02 30.93 56.86
C ALA A 671 -0.55 30.57 55.42
N MET A 672 0.42 29.67 55.25
CA MET A 672 0.84 29.16 53.92
C MET A 672 1.14 27.66 53.93
N CYS A 673 0.13 26.84 54.27
CA CYS A 673 0.05 25.49 53.70
C CYS A 673 -0.47 25.61 52.26
N SER A 674 0.43 25.93 51.33
CA SER A 674 0.14 25.77 49.91
C SER A 674 -0.15 24.30 49.63
N LEU A 675 -1.36 24.03 49.13
CA LEU A 675 -1.72 22.71 48.63
C LEU A 675 -0.74 22.35 47.52
N VAL A 676 0.14 21.37 47.77
CA VAL A 676 0.90 20.72 46.70
C VAL A 676 -0.14 20.08 45.78
N PRO A 677 -0.25 20.49 44.50
CA PRO A 677 -1.21 19.89 43.60
C PRO A 677 -0.82 18.42 43.42
N ILE A 678 -1.68 17.51 43.87
CA ILE A 678 -1.49 16.08 43.65
C ILE A 678 -1.65 15.84 42.14
N THR A 679 -0.52 15.80 41.44
CA THR A 679 -0.47 15.41 40.03
C THR A 679 -0.74 13.91 39.94
N TYR A 680 -2.02 13.54 39.94
CA TYR A 680 -2.45 12.21 39.55
C TYR A 680 -1.87 11.90 38.16
N ALA A 681 -1.12 10.82 38.05
CA ALA A 681 -0.67 10.33 36.76
C ALA A 681 -1.91 9.82 36.01
N ALA A 682 -2.19 10.38 34.84
CA ALA A 682 -3.35 9.99 34.03
C ALA A 682 -3.28 8.49 33.71
N THR A 683 -4.31 7.74 34.10
CA THR A 683 -4.37 6.29 33.83
C THR A 683 -5.12 6.04 32.53
N ILE A 684 -4.62 5.09 31.74
CA ILE A 684 -5.21 4.77 30.43
C ILE A 684 -5.76 3.35 30.48
N GLU A 685 -7.04 3.21 30.16
CA GLU A 685 -7.74 1.93 30.06
C GLU A 685 -8.25 1.74 28.63
N THR A 686 -8.21 0.52 28.13
CA THR A 686 -8.68 0.17 26.78
C THR A 686 -9.68 -0.96 26.82
N GLY A 687 -10.60 -0.94 25.86
CA GLY A 687 -11.58 -1.98 25.63
C GLY A 687 -11.78 -2.21 24.14
N PHE A 688 -12.09 -3.44 23.79
CA PHE A 688 -12.27 -3.92 22.42
C PHE A 688 -13.63 -4.62 22.28
N SER A 689 -14.19 -4.52 21.08
CA SER A 689 -15.34 -5.32 20.64
C SER A 689 -14.97 -6.07 19.35
N PRO A 690 -15.53 -7.28 19.13
CA PRO A 690 -16.69 -7.88 19.81
C PRO A 690 -16.40 -8.59 21.15
N GLU A 691 -15.21 -8.46 21.74
CA GLU A 691 -14.81 -9.07 23.02
C GLU A 691 -15.55 -8.49 24.27
N GLY A 692 -16.52 -7.58 24.08
CA GLY A 692 -17.38 -6.99 25.11
C GLY A 692 -16.68 -6.03 26.10
N THR A 693 -15.35 -5.94 26.06
CA THR A 693 -14.59 -5.05 26.96
C THR A 693 -14.74 -3.56 26.58
N ALA A 694 -14.97 -3.25 25.30
CA ALA A 694 -15.29 -1.90 24.83
C ALA A 694 -16.57 -1.36 25.47
N LEU A 695 -17.72 -2.04 25.29
CA LEU A 695 -18.98 -1.59 25.89
C LEU A 695 -18.90 -1.52 27.42
N ARG A 696 -18.23 -2.47 28.08
CA ARG A 696 -18.01 -2.42 29.53
C ARG A 696 -17.26 -1.15 29.96
N LEU A 697 -16.28 -0.71 29.18
CA LEU A 697 -15.53 0.52 29.43
C LEU A 697 -16.40 1.78 29.19
N VAL A 698 -17.20 1.82 28.12
CA VAL A 698 -18.16 2.93 27.88
C VAL A 698 -19.14 3.10 29.02
N LEU A 699 -19.71 1.99 29.51
CA LEU A 699 -20.64 2.01 30.64
C LEU A 699 -19.93 2.46 31.93
N LYS A 700 -18.68 2.01 32.15
CA LYS A 700 -17.84 2.47 33.27
C LYS A 700 -17.67 4.00 33.24
N THR A 701 -17.30 4.61 32.11
CA THR A 701 -17.15 6.07 31.97
C THR A 701 -18.41 6.85 32.36
N ILE A 702 -19.58 6.33 31.97
CA ILE A 702 -20.88 6.95 32.23
C ILE A 702 -21.33 6.75 33.69
N ASP A 703 -21.06 5.57 34.28
CA ASP A 703 -21.52 5.25 35.63
C ASP A 703 -20.59 5.77 36.75
N THR A 704 -19.30 6.01 36.47
CA THR A 704 -18.40 6.69 37.43
C THR A 704 -18.57 8.21 37.46
N ALA A 705 -19.17 8.83 36.44
CA ALA A 705 -19.32 10.29 36.36
C ALA A 705 -20.23 10.86 37.46
N GLN A 706 -19.81 12.00 38.03
CA GLN A 706 -20.38 12.63 39.23
C GLN A 706 -21.00 14.02 38.98
N GLN A 707 -20.47 14.81 38.05
CA GLN A 707 -20.83 16.21 37.83
C GLN A 707 -21.43 16.45 36.44
N GLU A 708 -20.73 16.08 35.37
CA GLU A 708 -21.19 16.29 34.00
C GLU A 708 -20.80 15.17 33.03
N ILE A 709 -21.61 15.01 31.99
CA ILE A 709 -21.30 14.19 30.82
C ILE A 709 -21.51 15.02 29.55
N ARG A 710 -20.53 14.95 28.64
CA ARG A 710 -20.52 15.58 27.32
C ARG A 710 -20.25 14.50 26.27
N LEU A 711 -21.33 13.91 25.75
CA LEU A 711 -21.23 12.85 24.74
C LEU A 711 -21.37 13.45 23.33
N MET A 712 -20.55 12.98 22.40
CA MET A 712 -20.69 13.25 20.97
C MET A 712 -20.48 11.98 20.14
N GLY A 713 -21.42 11.66 19.24
CA GLY A 713 -21.49 10.35 18.57
C GLY A 713 -22.02 10.37 17.14
N TYR A 714 -21.40 9.57 16.26
CA TYR A 714 -21.86 9.35 14.89
C TYR A 714 -23.17 8.56 14.82
N SER A 715 -23.18 7.28 15.22
CA SER A 715 -24.40 6.45 15.26
C SER A 715 -24.75 6.09 16.70
N PHE A 716 -26.02 6.29 17.05
CA PHE A 716 -26.55 6.09 18.40
C PHE A 716 -27.76 5.13 18.35
N THR A 717 -27.57 3.88 18.82
CA THR A 717 -28.63 2.85 18.88
C THR A 717 -28.52 1.88 20.07
N SER A 718 -27.49 1.97 20.92
CA SER A 718 -27.34 1.08 22.08
C SER A 718 -28.32 1.47 23.19
N PRO A 719 -29.28 0.59 23.57
CA PRO A 719 -30.14 0.84 24.72
C PRO A 719 -29.38 0.72 26.06
N GLU A 720 -28.20 0.09 26.08
CA GLU A 720 -27.31 0.03 27.24
C GLU A 720 -26.78 1.44 27.55
N VAL A 721 -26.22 2.11 26.55
CA VAL A 721 -25.74 3.50 26.67
C VAL A 721 -26.90 4.46 26.98
N VAL A 722 -28.08 4.29 26.37
CA VAL A 722 -29.28 5.07 26.73
C VAL A 722 -29.64 4.88 28.21
N ARG A 723 -29.69 3.64 28.71
CA ARG A 723 -30.01 3.37 30.13
C ARG A 723 -28.96 4.00 31.06
N ALA A 724 -27.68 3.93 30.74
CA ALA A 724 -26.61 4.51 31.54
C ALA A 724 -26.70 6.05 31.59
N LEU A 725 -26.95 6.73 30.45
CA LEU A 725 -27.12 8.19 30.40
C LEU A 725 -28.36 8.65 31.19
N VAL A 726 -29.48 7.92 31.10
CA VAL A 726 -30.68 8.20 31.89
C VAL A 726 -30.46 7.92 33.38
N SER A 727 -29.66 6.90 33.73
CA SER A 727 -29.21 6.63 35.09
C SER A 727 -28.40 7.81 35.63
N ALA A 728 -27.35 8.24 34.92
CA ALA A 728 -26.52 9.38 35.29
C ALA A 728 -27.34 10.67 35.48
N LYS A 729 -28.29 10.97 34.58
CA LYS A 729 -29.19 12.14 34.75
C LYS A 729 -30.06 12.04 36.00
N ARG A 730 -30.52 10.83 36.38
CA ARG A 730 -31.25 10.57 37.63
C ARG A 730 -30.35 10.64 38.88
N ARG A 731 -29.05 10.37 38.76
CA ARG A 731 -28.05 10.62 39.83
C ARG A 731 -27.74 12.12 40.03
N GLY A 732 -28.26 13.01 39.17
CA GLY A 732 -28.06 14.46 39.23
C GLY A 732 -26.99 15.00 38.26
N VAL A 733 -26.30 14.13 37.52
CA VAL A 733 -25.22 14.49 36.58
C VAL A 733 -25.79 15.36 35.44
N ASP A 734 -25.11 16.45 35.06
CA ASP A 734 -25.50 17.23 33.89
C ASP A 734 -25.07 16.55 32.59
N VAL A 735 -25.91 15.63 32.12
CA VAL A 735 -25.73 14.93 30.84
C VAL A 735 -26.21 15.80 29.67
N ARG A 736 -25.36 15.97 28.64
CA ARG A 736 -25.71 16.59 27.35
C ARG A 736 -25.12 15.81 26.18
N VAL A 737 -25.86 15.75 25.07
CA VAL A 737 -25.57 14.83 23.95
C VAL A 737 -25.59 15.56 22.61
N VAL A 738 -24.58 15.33 21.76
CA VAL A 738 -24.56 15.78 20.36
C VAL A 738 -24.44 14.58 19.42
N LEU A 739 -25.27 14.51 18.38
CA LEU A 739 -25.25 13.42 17.40
C LEU A 739 -25.14 13.92 15.96
N ASP A 740 -24.64 13.06 15.06
CA ASP A 740 -24.77 13.29 13.63
C ASP A 740 -26.23 13.27 13.21
N TRP A 741 -26.70 14.31 12.51
CA TRP A 741 -28.08 14.39 12.06
C TRP A 741 -28.42 13.25 11.08
N LYS A 742 -27.56 12.98 10.10
CA LYS A 742 -27.87 12.10 8.97
C LYS A 742 -27.92 10.62 9.39
N ALA A 743 -26.97 10.20 10.22
CA ALA A 743 -26.85 8.84 10.72
C ALA A 743 -27.91 8.48 11.77
N ASN A 744 -28.62 9.46 12.36
CA ASN A 744 -29.64 9.18 13.38
C ASN A 744 -31.08 9.55 12.97
N THR A 745 -31.28 10.36 11.91
CA THR A 745 -32.61 10.77 11.43
C THR A 745 -33.04 10.18 10.08
N GLY A 746 -32.13 9.49 9.36
CA GLY A 746 -32.45 8.86 8.08
C GLY A 746 -33.65 7.90 8.15
N LYS A 747 -34.39 7.74 7.03
CA LYS A 747 -35.70 7.06 6.95
C LYS A 747 -35.77 5.67 7.64
N ASN A 748 -34.67 4.91 7.62
CA ASN A 748 -34.62 3.54 8.15
C ASN A 748 -34.11 3.47 9.60
N ASN A 749 -33.67 4.59 10.19
CA ASN A 749 -32.90 4.62 11.45
C ASN A 749 -33.83 4.71 12.67
N ASN A 750 -34.87 3.87 12.69
CA ASN A 750 -35.93 3.86 13.69
C ASN A 750 -35.38 3.65 15.11
N ALA A 751 -34.37 2.79 15.27
CA ALA A 751 -33.68 2.57 16.54
C ALA A 751 -33.00 3.84 17.08
N SER A 752 -32.40 4.66 16.21
CA SER A 752 -31.78 5.93 16.61
C SER A 752 -32.82 6.97 17.00
N ARG A 753 -33.90 7.11 16.22
CA ARG A 753 -35.01 8.03 16.56
C ARG A 753 -35.65 7.64 17.90
N ALA A 754 -35.86 6.35 18.16
CA ALA A 754 -36.32 5.86 19.46
C ALA A 754 -35.32 6.18 20.59
N ALA A 755 -34.02 5.93 20.40
CA ALA A 755 -32.99 6.22 21.38
C ALA A 755 -32.88 7.73 21.71
N MET A 756 -32.98 8.61 20.71
CA MET A 756 -33.00 10.06 20.89
C MET A 756 -34.28 10.55 21.59
N ASN A 757 -35.46 10.00 21.22
CA ASN A 757 -36.72 10.31 21.88
C ASN A 757 -36.74 9.92 23.36
N LEU A 758 -36.10 8.80 23.73
CA LEU A 758 -35.92 8.36 25.11
C LEU A 758 -35.03 9.31 25.93
N LEU A 759 -33.91 9.79 25.36
CA LEU A 759 -33.05 10.77 26.04
C LEU A 759 -33.78 12.12 26.22
N ALA A 760 -34.43 12.63 25.17
CA ALA A 760 -35.22 13.86 25.25
C ALA A 760 -36.37 13.74 26.26
N GLY A 761 -37.06 12.60 26.29
CA GLY A 761 -38.14 12.31 27.25
C GLY A 761 -37.64 12.14 28.69
N ALA A 762 -36.37 11.81 28.90
CA ALA A 762 -35.71 11.80 30.20
C ALA A 762 -35.16 13.18 30.62
N GLY A 763 -35.43 14.25 29.87
CA GLY A 763 -34.93 15.59 30.16
C GLY A 763 -33.43 15.77 29.95
N ILE A 764 -32.82 14.97 29.07
CA ILE A 764 -31.41 15.11 28.66
C ILE A 764 -31.36 15.99 27.40
N PRO A 765 -30.71 17.18 27.46
CA PRO A 765 -30.53 18.02 26.29
C PRO A 765 -29.75 17.31 25.18
N LEU A 766 -30.40 17.10 24.03
CA LEU A 766 -29.85 16.41 22.87
C LEU A 766 -29.92 17.30 21.63
N ARG A 767 -28.80 17.41 20.91
CA ARG A 767 -28.69 18.17 19.66
C ARG A 767 -28.22 17.29 18.51
N THR A 768 -28.68 17.59 17.30
CA THR A 768 -28.20 16.96 16.06
C THR A 768 -27.47 17.99 15.19
N VAL A 769 -26.32 17.62 14.64
CA VAL A 769 -25.49 18.48 13.76
C VAL A 769 -25.57 18.00 12.32
N SER A 770 -25.90 18.90 11.41
CA SER A 770 -25.92 18.69 9.95
C SER A 770 -24.89 19.53 9.18
N ALA A 771 -24.13 20.39 9.87
CA ALA A 771 -23.12 21.29 9.29
C ALA A 771 -21.91 20.56 8.67
N TYR A 772 -21.75 19.26 8.94
CA TYR A 772 -20.69 18.42 8.39
C TYR A 772 -21.29 17.30 7.53
N LYS A 773 -20.52 16.84 6.52
CA LYS A 773 -20.89 15.68 5.68
C LYS A 773 -21.17 14.42 6.52
N ILE A 774 -20.41 14.27 7.61
CA ILE A 774 -20.65 13.40 8.77
C ILE A 774 -19.95 14.02 10.00
N LEU A 775 -20.59 14.02 11.18
CA LEU A 775 -19.98 14.17 12.50
C LEU A 775 -19.52 12.76 12.92
N HIS A 776 -18.26 12.41 12.64
CA HIS A 776 -17.78 11.03 12.79
C HIS A 776 -17.16 10.72 14.16
N ASP A 777 -17.28 11.63 15.12
CA ASP A 777 -16.75 11.53 16.49
C ASP A 777 -17.45 10.42 17.30
N LYS A 778 -16.72 9.85 18.26
CA LYS A 778 -17.22 8.98 19.35
C LYS A 778 -16.40 9.33 20.58
N VAL A 779 -16.94 10.25 21.38
CA VAL A 779 -16.25 10.83 22.53
C VAL A 779 -17.24 10.98 23.68
N ILE A 780 -16.79 10.62 24.87
CA ILE A 780 -17.42 11.04 26.13
C ILE A 780 -16.38 11.82 26.92
N VAL A 781 -16.70 13.04 27.31
CA VAL A 781 -15.95 13.74 28.38
C VAL A 781 -16.81 13.75 29.63
N SER A 782 -16.24 13.41 30.78
CA SER A 782 -16.90 13.51 32.08
C SER A 782 -16.07 14.25 33.11
N ASP A 783 -16.78 14.97 33.98
CA ASP A 783 -16.28 15.71 35.14
C ASP A 783 -15.09 16.64 34.87
N GLY A 784 -14.98 17.16 33.64
CA GLY A 784 -13.87 18.00 33.18
C GLY A 784 -12.49 17.33 33.23
N ARG A 785 -12.39 16.00 33.42
CA ARG A 785 -11.13 15.30 33.73
C ARG A 785 -10.97 13.91 33.12
N HIS A 786 -12.02 13.27 32.63
CA HIS A 786 -11.94 11.95 31.98
C HIS A 786 -12.34 12.08 30.51
N THR A 787 -11.58 11.46 29.60
CA THR A 787 -11.84 11.50 28.16
C THR A 787 -11.84 10.10 27.55
N GLU A 788 -13.01 9.66 27.10
CA GLU A 788 -13.19 8.48 26.25
C GLU A 788 -13.09 8.85 24.77
N VAL A 789 -12.32 8.07 24.01
CA VAL A 789 -12.20 8.20 22.55
C VAL A 789 -12.10 6.81 21.91
N GLY A 790 -12.52 6.67 20.66
CA GLY A 790 -12.38 5.40 19.95
C GLY A 790 -13.02 5.36 18.58
N SER A 791 -13.11 4.16 18.02
CA SER A 791 -13.93 3.89 16.82
C SER A 791 -15.39 3.57 17.19
N PHE A 792 -15.59 3.00 18.39
CA PHE A 792 -16.84 2.43 18.92
C PHE A 792 -18.04 3.38 18.82
N ASN A 793 -18.89 3.14 17.83
CA ASN A 793 -20.19 3.82 17.73
C ASN A 793 -21.09 3.40 18.90
N PHE A 794 -21.87 4.31 19.48
CA PHE A 794 -22.76 4.01 20.62
C PHE A 794 -24.00 3.19 20.20
N SER A 795 -23.76 1.96 19.71
CA SER A 795 -24.64 1.18 18.85
C SER A 795 -24.48 -0.32 19.10
N ARG A 796 -25.53 -1.12 18.87
CA ARG A 796 -25.44 -2.59 19.07
C ARG A 796 -24.47 -3.29 18.11
N ALA A 797 -24.25 -2.72 16.92
CA ALA A 797 -23.30 -3.27 15.95
C ALA A 797 -21.85 -3.12 16.43
N ALA A 798 -21.53 -1.98 17.06
CA ALA A 798 -20.21 -1.77 17.65
C ALA A 798 -19.94 -2.69 18.85
N ASP A 799 -20.96 -2.99 19.66
CA ASP A 799 -20.87 -3.97 20.76
C ASP A 799 -20.53 -5.38 20.24
N ARG A 800 -21.27 -5.87 19.22
CA ARG A 800 -21.37 -7.32 18.93
C ARG A 800 -20.84 -7.82 17.59
N SER A 801 -20.48 -6.94 16.66
CA SER A 801 -20.30 -7.36 15.25
C SER A 801 -19.20 -6.61 14.51
N ASN A 802 -18.97 -5.34 14.84
CA ASN A 802 -17.81 -4.61 14.34
C ASN A 802 -16.58 -4.96 15.19
N SER A 803 -15.39 -4.97 14.56
CA SER A 803 -14.14 -4.81 15.30
C SER A 803 -13.98 -3.33 15.65
N GLU A 804 -14.02 -2.99 16.93
CA GLU A 804 -14.02 -1.60 17.44
C GLU A 804 -13.11 -1.47 18.66
N ASN A 805 -12.59 -0.26 18.90
CA ASN A 805 -11.83 0.06 20.11
C ASN A 805 -12.41 1.25 20.88
N VAL A 806 -12.20 1.23 22.19
CA VAL A 806 -12.43 2.31 23.17
C VAL A 806 -11.14 2.51 23.96
N LEU A 807 -10.79 3.76 24.23
CA LEU A 807 -9.69 4.16 25.10
C LEU A 807 -10.18 5.29 26.00
N VAL A 808 -10.03 5.13 27.31
CA VAL A 808 -10.32 6.18 28.29
C VAL A 808 -9.02 6.67 28.91
N VAL A 809 -8.79 7.97 28.83
CA VAL A 809 -7.79 8.69 29.63
C VAL A 809 -8.50 9.20 30.87
N TRP A 810 -8.21 8.60 32.03
CA TRP A 810 -8.73 9.03 33.31
C TRP A 810 -7.79 10.08 33.93
N ASP A 811 -8.36 11.10 34.59
CA ASP A 811 -7.64 12.08 35.40
C ASP A 811 -6.67 13.00 34.62
N ASP A 812 -6.99 13.31 33.37
CA ASP A 812 -6.33 14.33 32.55
C ASP A 812 -7.29 15.49 32.19
N PRO A 813 -7.37 16.55 33.03
CA PRO A 813 -8.09 17.78 32.71
C PRO A 813 -7.57 18.52 31.47
N VAL A 814 -6.31 18.34 31.08
CA VAL A 814 -5.70 19.05 29.94
C VAL A 814 -6.16 18.45 28.61
N THR A 815 -6.34 17.13 28.54
CA THR A 815 -6.99 16.47 27.41
C THR A 815 -8.50 16.67 27.45
N ALA A 816 -9.14 16.52 28.62
CA ALA A 816 -10.58 16.73 28.77
C ALA A 816 -11.01 18.13 28.31
N GLN A 817 -10.32 19.20 28.74
CA GLN A 817 -10.65 20.57 28.31
C GLN A 817 -10.54 20.78 26.79
N LYS A 818 -9.59 20.11 26.10
CA LYS A 818 -9.49 20.18 24.63
C LYS A 818 -10.70 19.53 23.97
N TYR A 819 -11.16 18.39 24.48
CA TYR A 819 -12.36 17.72 23.98
C TYR A 819 -13.65 18.44 24.40
N LEU A 820 -13.71 19.11 25.55
CA LEU A 820 -14.81 20.03 25.91
C LEU A 820 -14.92 21.20 24.93
N ASN A 821 -13.80 21.79 24.53
CA ASN A 821 -13.79 22.88 23.55
C ASN A 821 -14.29 22.39 22.17
N HIS A 822 -13.83 21.21 21.74
CA HIS A 822 -14.30 20.54 20.52
C HIS A 822 -15.80 20.22 20.59
N TRP A 823 -16.28 19.59 21.67
CA TRP A 823 -17.69 19.30 21.92
C TRP A 823 -18.55 20.57 21.90
N THR A 824 -18.10 21.63 22.58
CA THR A 824 -18.80 22.93 22.65
C THR A 824 -18.97 23.53 21.25
N SER A 825 -17.94 23.45 20.40
CA SER A 825 -18.05 23.91 19.00
C SER A 825 -19.13 23.16 18.21
N ARG A 826 -19.39 21.88 18.53
CA ARG A 826 -20.47 21.07 17.91
C ARG A 826 -21.83 21.35 18.56
N TRP A 827 -21.88 21.57 19.88
CA TRP A 827 -23.10 21.95 20.60
C TRP A 827 -23.70 23.27 20.07
N VAL A 828 -22.86 24.27 19.78
CA VAL A 828 -23.26 25.56 19.18
C VAL A 828 -23.81 25.40 17.76
N GLN A 829 -23.26 24.48 16.96
CA GLN A 829 -23.74 24.15 15.61
C GLN A 829 -24.95 23.19 15.58
N GLY A 830 -25.37 22.67 16.73
CA GLY A 830 -26.41 21.65 16.84
C GLY A 830 -27.81 22.23 16.97
N THR A 831 -28.76 21.65 16.23
CA THR A 831 -30.20 21.92 16.39
C THR A 831 -30.77 21.00 17.48
N ASP A 832 -31.59 21.54 18.39
CA ASP A 832 -32.24 20.75 19.46
C ASP A 832 -33.19 19.68 18.89
N TRP A 833 -33.03 18.44 19.37
CA TRP A 833 -33.90 17.33 18.99
C TRP A 833 -35.25 17.44 19.69
N LYS A 834 -36.28 17.83 18.93
CA LYS A 834 -37.68 17.69 19.34
C LYS A 834 -38.10 16.24 19.11
N GLN A 835 -38.84 15.67 20.06
CA GLN A 835 -39.34 14.29 19.94
C GLN A 835 -40.20 14.14 18.68
N THR A 836 -39.82 13.22 17.80
CA THR A 836 -40.64 12.82 16.65
C THR A 836 -41.26 11.46 16.95
N TYR A 837 -42.48 11.46 17.46
CA TYR A 837 -43.33 10.27 17.54
C TYR A 837 -44.13 10.12 16.24
#